data_AF-A0A1B2R061-F1
#
_entry.id   AF-A0A1B2R061-F1
#
_cell.length_a   1.000
_cell.length_b   1.000
_cell.length_c   1.000
_cell.angle_alpha   90.00
_cell.angle_beta   90.00
_cell.angle_gamma   90.00
#
_symmetry.space_group_name_H-M   'P 1'
#
loop_
_entity.id
_entity.type
_entity.pdbx_description
1 polymer ?
#
loop_
_entity_poly.entity_id
_entity_poly.type
_entity_poly.pdbx_seq_one_letter_code
_entity_poly.pdbx_strand_id
1 'polypeptide(L)'
;MYGNSKNSRKKGSSKKERSGKRARFWGWGGALAAGLFLPSSACAAGGVPESRWPGDYRTQEYQASQGLEAIHAADAYALGYTGKGVRVGVVDDGDVLDHHEFSGRTLQWALIGPARSMEVGWRGEHSTAVAGVLAAARDGRGMHGVAHEAELISISYGTPNGGTQGGAAIPDAVDRGARVINGSYGYDVFPLLYADDGNGNMVPRPQAVQTFLLDIDGRTIVGHSEEVQALRYAAAHDVVMVYAAGNEYLEHPVAAMHPSSMGLLPYIRPANHGAGVYRIVDPKRIFHDPRYGAEDFVTIDPTDSRLQDLDFSDIEATVIAVVAVGPNKQIASYSNSCGVAWRWCMAAPGGDYPYDARSWSSSAMTVPYGKNGYAVDGIIGTSFAAPMVTGALAVMQHAFPYMTMRQLREIVLTSADRTGHLADPFVYGWGLLDLGRAVRGPVEFGAAGFAPVFDVDTRGHDSWWSNDIVGSGGMTKRGRGLLVMTGHNTYTGPTTVKGGTLGVYGSIARSAVRVERDGTLAGTGTVGSAEVAGTVAPGNPGAALRVAGNYVQHTEGIYVAGISEDGSSSDLIEVQGSARIDNATLRIEGIGPKAVNRDYIVLRADGGIQGSYAKVPDPYLFLDLDQGVRGSDPTRYRFAVRRDATPFATAARTPNQRAVAAALDTAGVGVAPYDVTVMATQADGLTRRFDRWSGEAHASALTAFTMQSAQVRDGMLGRAQAMGRGYGAGSGAGSGRGGGGASAVGGRFASAQSQSVVQDDTGKAVWAQYAGARDRMSGNLDTAGFDATSSGLFLGADMPLPGRAGGGARLGLMAGFTSGGMKVRDRGSHAKVDSYTLGAYGNVPLSAPGDGAADRADHARTAAGVQVRYGAAYTWHGVSARRETAGLETAEGRYKAGTAQVFAEAGLPYALGGVTVEPYAGLAWVDTRRRAFRESGNAALHADAAAQRLGYSTLGLRGDTGGEMKDGSRWALHAGAGWRHAYGNIAPAARVRFAQGNGFDVQGTPVARDAMLLEAGASVYTDRGMRLGLGYTAQLARGAQSHALKADAVWMF
;
A
#
# COMPACT_ATOMS: atom_id res chain seq x y z
N MET A 1 16.07 21.84 -54.27
CA MET A 1 17.16 22.80 -54.00
C MET A 1 18.00 22.30 -52.84
N TYR A 2 19.30 22.50 -52.96
CA TYR A 2 20.39 22.06 -52.09
C TYR A 2 20.35 22.63 -50.66
N GLY A 3 20.98 21.91 -49.72
CA GLY A 3 21.46 22.42 -48.41
C GLY A 3 21.08 21.51 -47.23
N ASN A 4 21.76 20.37 -46.97
CA ASN A 4 23.05 20.22 -46.24
C ASN A 4 23.06 20.98 -44.89
N SER A 5 23.40 20.38 -43.74
CA SER A 5 24.52 19.46 -43.48
C SER A 5 24.35 18.69 -42.15
N LYS A 6 24.63 17.37 -42.14
CA LYS A 6 25.80 16.69 -41.53
C LYS A 6 25.70 16.54 -40.00
N ASN A 7 25.54 15.34 -39.43
CA ASN A 7 26.45 14.18 -39.29
C ASN A 7 26.54 13.92 -37.77
N SER A 8 26.63 12.72 -37.19
CA SER A 8 27.06 11.43 -37.71
C SER A 8 26.78 10.30 -36.71
N ARG A 9 26.65 9.08 -37.26
CA ARG A 9 27.16 7.77 -36.75
C ARG A 9 26.54 7.18 -35.48
N LYS A 10 26.33 5.85 -35.36
CA LYS A 10 26.29 4.69 -36.28
C LYS A 10 25.95 3.46 -35.38
N LYS A 11 25.14 2.53 -35.92
CA LYS A 11 25.14 1.04 -35.76
C LYS A 11 25.10 0.46 -34.34
N GLY A 12 24.10 -0.34 -33.97
CA GLY A 12 23.78 -1.71 -34.46
C GLY A 12 23.69 -2.61 -33.20
N SER A 13 23.01 -3.75 -33.09
CA SER A 13 22.40 -4.71 -34.00
C SER A 13 21.41 -5.60 -33.22
N SER A 14 20.51 -6.24 -33.97
CA SER A 14 19.52 -7.25 -33.59
C SER A 14 19.98 -8.37 -32.62
N LYS A 15 19.02 -8.90 -31.83
CA LYS A 15 18.86 -10.36 -31.67
C LYS A 15 17.41 -10.74 -31.33
N LYS A 16 16.99 -11.81 -32.00
CA LYS A 16 15.65 -12.44 -32.06
C LYS A 16 15.14 -12.92 -30.70
N GLU A 17 13.85 -12.72 -30.46
CA GLU A 17 13.10 -13.33 -29.35
C GLU A 17 12.17 -14.44 -29.89
N ARG A 18 12.25 -15.62 -29.27
CA ARG A 18 11.47 -16.82 -29.59
C ARG A 18 10.30 -16.90 -28.62
N SER A 19 9.06 -16.84 -29.13
CA SER A 19 7.85 -17.04 -28.35
C SER A 19 7.66 -18.52 -27.99
N GLY A 20 7.61 -18.83 -26.69
CA GLY A 20 7.17 -20.12 -26.18
C GLY A 20 5.96 -19.92 -25.25
N LYS A 21 4.77 -20.23 -25.75
CA LYS A 21 3.53 -20.29 -24.95
C LYS A 21 3.63 -21.44 -23.95
N ARG A 22 3.43 -21.16 -22.66
CA ARG A 22 2.99 -22.13 -21.64
C ARG A 22 1.87 -21.49 -20.83
N ALA A 23 0.66 -21.97 -21.06
CA ALA A 23 -0.51 -21.68 -20.24
C ALA A 23 -0.34 -22.31 -18.85
N ARG A 24 -0.64 -21.54 -17.80
CA ARG A 24 -0.84 -22.02 -16.44
C ARG A 24 -2.23 -21.57 -15.98
N PHE A 25 -3.13 -22.54 -15.86
CA PHE A 25 -4.36 -22.48 -15.09
C PHE A 25 -4.02 -22.23 -13.62
N TRP A 26 -4.55 -21.17 -13.00
CA TRP A 26 -4.66 -21.01 -11.54
C TRP A 26 -6.09 -20.61 -11.20
N GLY A 27 -6.62 -21.28 -10.18
CA GLY A 27 -8.04 -21.33 -9.83
C GLY A 27 -8.58 -20.05 -9.21
N TRP A 28 -9.88 -19.88 -9.40
CA TRP A 28 -10.70 -18.87 -8.76
C TRP A 28 -10.92 -19.24 -7.28
N GLY A 29 -10.58 -18.33 -6.37
CA GLY A 29 -10.80 -18.50 -4.95
C GLY A 29 -10.06 -17.43 -4.14
N GLY A 30 -10.64 -16.23 -4.06
CA GLY A 30 -10.11 -15.14 -3.23
C GLY A 30 -10.38 -13.75 -3.80
N ALA A 31 -11.63 -13.27 -3.73
CA ALA A 31 -11.99 -11.93 -4.18
C ALA A 31 -13.03 -11.22 -3.27
N LEU A 32 -13.07 -11.54 -1.97
CA LEU A 32 -14.07 -10.98 -1.04
C LEU A 32 -13.50 -10.30 0.22
N ALA A 33 -12.18 -10.12 0.35
CA ALA A 33 -11.56 -9.63 1.60
C ALA A 33 -10.78 -8.30 1.49
N ALA A 34 -10.87 -7.55 0.38
CA ALA A 34 -10.04 -6.34 0.19
C ALA A 34 -10.79 -5.00 0.32
N GLY A 35 -12.05 -5.00 0.79
CA GLY A 35 -12.93 -3.81 0.75
C GLY A 35 -13.11 -3.01 2.04
N LEU A 36 -12.48 -3.37 3.16
CA LEU A 36 -12.78 -2.74 4.48
C LEU A 36 -11.60 -1.98 5.10
N PHE A 37 -10.48 -1.83 4.40
CA PHE A 37 -9.47 -0.85 4.78
C PHE A 37 -9.89 0.52 4.25
N LEU A 38 -10.50 1.36 5.08
CA LEU A 38 -10.31 2.81 4.93
C LEU A 38 -8.93 3.11 5.51
N PRO A 39 -7.92 3.43 4.68
CA PRO A 39 -6.72 4.02 5.23
C PRO A 39 -7.16 5.38 5.79
N SER A 40 -6.88 5.63 7.06
CA SER A 40 -6.86 6.98 7.66
C SER A 40 -5.83 7.93 6.99
N SER A 41 -5.30 7.54 5.82
CA SER A 41 -4.33 8.25 5.00
C SER A 41 -4.68 8.26 3.50
N ALA A 42 -5.92 7.94 3.10
CA ALA A 42 -6.37 8.13 1.71
C ALA A 42 -6.72 9.60 1.37
N CYS A 43 -6.29 10.55 2.19
CA CYS A 43 -6.09 11.91 1.74
C CYS A 43 -4.70 11.98 1.07
N ALA A 44 -4.69 12.26 -0.23
CA ALA A 44 -3.52 12.51 -1.09
C ALA A 44 -2.86 11.28 -1.73
N ALA A 45 -3.39 10.88 -2.89
CA ALA A 45 -2.60 10.68 -4.12
C ALA A 45 -3.52 10.26 -5.30
N GLY A 46 -4.38 11.18 -5.73
CA GLY A 46 -4.87 11.27 -7.10
C GLY A 46 -4.45 12.66 -7.60
N GLY A 47 -3.92 12.75 -8.84
CA GLY A 47 -3.16 13.88 -9.38
C GLY A 47 -3.67 15.26 -8.94
N VAL A 48 -2.74 16.16 -8.62
CA VAL A 48 -3.00 17.53 -8.14
C VAL A 48 -4.16 18.15 -8.93
N PRO A 49 -5.35 18.29 -8.33
CA PRO A 49 -6.42 19.09 -8.93
C PRO A 49 -6.02 20.56 -8.83
N GLU A 50 -6.55 21.38 -9.74
CA GLU A 50 -6.64 22.82 -9.52
C GLU A 50 -7.20 23.11 -8.13
N SER A 51 -6.79 24.26 -7.59
CA SER A 51 -6.82 24.63 -6.18
C SER A 51 -8.16 24.39 -5.45
N ARG A 52 -8.06 23.98 -4.17
CA ARG A 52 -9.21 23.55 -3.32
C ARG A 52 -9.98 24.69 -2.63
N TRP A 53 -9.67 25.95 -2.91
CA TRP A 53 -10.29 27.09 -2.20
C TRP A 53 -11.27 27.84 -3.10
N PRO A 54 -12.48 28.18 -2.62
CA PRO A 54 -13.46 28.95 -3.41
C PRO A 54 -12.91 30.28 -3.95
N GLY A 55 -11.98 30.91 -3.22
CA GLY A 55 -11.36 32.17 -3.62
C GLY A 55 -10.62 32.11 -4.97
N ASP A 56 -10.09 30.95 -5.34
CA ASP A 56 -9.33 30.79 -6.59
C ASP A 56 -10.23 30.80 -7.83
N TYR A 57 -11.52 30.56 -7.65
CA TYR A 57 -12.52 30.62 -8.71
C TYR A 57 -13.11 32.02 -8.90
N ARG A 58 -12.91 32.94 -7.95
CA ARG A 58 -13.39 34.34 -8.03
C ARG A 58 -12.49 35.21 -8.91
N THR A 59 -12.28 34.78 -10.15
CA THR A 59 -11.51 35.52 -11.17
C THR A 59 -12.28 36.73 -11.69
N GLN A 60 -11.64 37.57 -12.52
CA GLN A 60 -12.34 38.66 -13.21
C GLN A 60 -13.49 38.15 -14.08
N GLU A 61 -13.30 37.01 -14.76
CA GLU A 61 -14.31 36.34 -15.57
C GLU A 61 -15.50 35.84 -14.73
N TYR A 62 -15.26 35.29 -13.54
CA TYR A 62 -16.32 34.92 -12.60
C TYR A 62 -17.11 36.14 -12.11
N GLN A 63 -16.41 37.24 -11.81
CA GLN A 63 -17.04 38.47 -11.32
C GLN A 63 -17.81 39.22 -12.40
N ALA A 64 -17.52 38.97 -13.68
CA ALA A 64 -18.30 39.53 -14.80
C ALA A 64 -19.74 38.98 -14.82
N SER A 65 -19.96 37.78 -14.28
CA SER A 65 -21.27 37.17 -14.08
C SER A 65 -21.80 37.49 -12.67
N GLN A 66 -22.46 38.63 -12.50
CA GLN A 66 -22.94 39.09 -11.18
C GLN A 66 -23.76 38.03 -10.40
N GLY A 67 -24.45 37.12 -11.08
CA GLY A 67 -25.24 36.07 -10.44
C GLY A 67 -24.45 34.92 -9.82
N LEU A 68 -23.19 34.66 -10.23
CA LEU A 68 -22.44 33.50 -9.73
C LEU A 68 -22.10 33.60 -8.24
N GLU A 69 -21.74 34.80 -7.77
CA GLU A 69 -21.47 35.02 -6.35
C GLU A 69 -22.75 34.95 -5.52
N ALA A 70 -23.88 35.43 -6.06
CA ALA A 70 -25.17 35.40 -5.36
C ALA A 70 -25.67 33.98 -5.08
N ILE A 71 -25.27 33.00 -5.90
CA ILE A 71 -25.62 31.58 -5.75
C ILE A 71 -24.49 30.74 -5.15
N HIS A 72 -23.39 31.37 -4.72
CA HIS A 72 -22.20 30.72 -4.18
C HIS A 72 -21.58 29.66 -5.12
N ALA A 73 -21.53 29.92 -6.42
CA ALA A 73 -21.05 28.94 -7.41
C ALA A 73 -19.58 28.52 -7.20
N ALA A 74 -18.73 29.45 -6.70
CA ALA A 74 -17.34 29.17 -6.38
C ALA A 74 -17.15 28.02 -5.38
N ASP A 75 -18.08 27.81 -4.45
CA ASP A 75 -18.01 26.71 -3.48
C ASP A 75 -18.17 25.34 -4.17
N ALA A 76 -19.02 25.26 -5.19
CA ALA A 76 -19.17 24.06 -6.01
C ALA A 76 -17.94 23.78 -6.88
N TYR A 77 -17.35 24.83 -7.45
CA TYR A 77 -16.14 24.70 -8.26
C TYR A 77 -14.94 24.25 -7.43
N ALA A 78 -14.81 24.75 -6.20
CA ALA A 78 -13.77 24.31 -5.26
C ALA A 78 -13.87 22.83 -4.88
N LEU A 79 -15.07 22.24 -4.98
CA LEU A 79 -15.30 20.81 -4.83
C LEU A 79 -15.09 20.03 -6.14
N GLY A 80 -14.77 20.70 -7.24
CA GLY A 80 -14.52 20.13 -8.56
C GLY A 80 -15.77 19.97 -9.43
N TYR A 81 -16.91 20.57 -9.06
CA TYR A 81 -18.18 20.38 -9.76
C TYR A 81 -18.51 21.56 -10.69
N THR A 82 -18.39 21.34 -11.99
CA THR A 82 -18.48 22.38 -13.05
C THR A 82 -19.56 22.10 -14.11
N GLY A 83 -20.34 21.02 -13.95
CA GLY A 83 -21.27 20.52 -14.98
C GLY A 83 -20.63 19.62 -16.05
N LYS A 84 -19.35 19.27 -15.88
CA LYS A 84 -18.61 18.39 -16.81
C LYS A 84 -19.33 17.07 -17.10
N GLY A 85 -19.45 16.72 -18.37
CA GLY A 85 -20.05 15.47 -18.84
C GLY A 85 -21.57 15.42 -18.73
N VAL A 86 -22.21 16.54 -18.39
CA VAL A 86 -23.67 16.69 -18.35
C VAL A 86 -24.16 17.36 -19.62
N ARG A 87 -25.23 16.81 -20.21
CA ARG A 87 -25.92 17.41 -21.35
C ARG A 87 -27.16 18.15 -20.89
N VAL A 88 -27.30 19.36 -21.40
CA VAL A 88 -28.39 20.28 -21.05
C VAL A 88 -29.11 20.71 -22.31
N GLY A 89 -30.44 20.60 -22.31
CA GLY A 89 -31.26 21.16 -23.39
C GLY A 89 -31.50 22.65 -23.18
N VAL A 90 -31.41 23.45 -24.24
CA VAL A 90 -31.80 24.86 -24.24
C VAL A 90 -32.83 25.04 -25.34
N VAL A 91 -34.09 25.26 -24.93
CA VAL A 91 -35.21 25.51 -25.84
C VAL A 91 -35.46 27.01 -25.87
N ASP A 92 -35.18 27.65 -27.01
CA ASP A 92 -35.24 29.12 -27.19
C ASP A 92 -35.44 29.50 -28.68
N ASP A 93 -35.33 30.77 -29.07
CA ASP A 93 -35.70 31.27 -30.41
C ASP A 93 -34.78 30.85 -31.58
N GLY A 94 -33.61 30.25 -31.33
CA GLY A 94 -32.72 29.68 -32.36
C GLY A 94 -31.23 30.04 -32.18
N ASP A 95 -30.34 29.49 -33.02
CA ASP A 95 -28.91 29.34 -32.70
C ASP A 95 -27.98 30.47 -33.20
N VAL A 96 -27.21 31.06 -32.27
CA VAL A 96 -25.84 31.57 -32.52
C VAL A 96 -24.90 30.95 -31.46
N LEU A 97 -24.76 29.62 -31.49
CA LEU A 97 -23.73 28.90 -30.71
C LEU A 97 -22.37 28.85 -31.42
N ASP A 98 -22.19 29.63 -32.49
CA ASP A 98 -20.87 29.82 -33.12
C ASP A 98 -19.96 30.79 -32.35
N HIS A 99 -20.41 31.25 -31.18
CA HIS A 99 -19.60 32.00 -30.22
C HIS A 99 -18.46 31.15 -29.64
N HIS A 100 -17.28 31.73 -29.46
CA HIS A 100 -16.09 31.00 -29.00
C HIS A 100 -16.28 30.29 -27.65
N GLU A 101 -17.12 30.85 -26.78
CA GLU A 101 -17.51 30.28 -25.49
C GLU A 101 -18.04 28.85 -25.58
N PHE A 102 -18.68 28.46 -26.68
CA PHE A 102 -19.32 27.14 -26.80
C PHE A 102 -18.55 26.16 -27.68
N SER A 103 -17.38 26.57 -28.21
CA SER A 103 -16.61 25.76 -29.16
C SER A 103 -16.35 24.33 -28.64
N GLY A 104 -16.79 23.35 -29.43
CA GLY A 104 -16.58 21.92 -29.14
C GLY A 104 -17.51 21.30 -28.10
N ARG A 105 -18.51 22.04 -27.59
CA ARG A 105 -19.44 21.58 -26.54
C ARG A 105 -20.92 21.67 -26.93
N THR A 106 -21.21 21.72 -28.23
CA THR A 106 -22.56 21.95 -28.76
C THR A 106 -23.00 20.81 -29.67
N LEU A 107 -24.19 20.28 -29.42
CA LEU A 107 -24.88 19.32 -30.27
C LEU A 107 -26.09 20.01 -30.90
N GLN A 108 -26.02 20.30 -32.20
CA GLN A 108 -27.15 20.90 -32.90
C GLN A 108 -28.26 19.86 -33.14
N TRP A 109 -29.50 20.29 -32.91
CA TRP A 109 -30.70 19.57 -33.30
C TRP A 109 -30.76 19.40 -34.83
N ALA A 110 -31.17 18.21 -35.31
CA ALA A 110 -31.03 17.82 -36.73
C ALA A 110 -32.30 17.30 -37.42
N LEU A 111 -33.49 17.39 -36.82
CA LEU A 111 -34.72 17.04 -37.53
C LEU A 111 -35.39 18.29 -38.13
N ILE A 112 -35.40 18.30 -39.47
CA ILE A 112 -36.04 19.21 -40.45
C ILE A 112 -35.21 20.44 -40.88
N GLY A 113 -34.24 20.19 -41.78
CA GLY A 113 -33.68 21.20 -42.71
C GLY A 113 -32.73 22.23 -42.08
N PRO A 114 -31.93 22.95 -42.89
CA PRO A 114 -31.06 23.98 -42.35
C PRO A 114 -31.96 25.09 -41.82
N ALA A 115 -32.07 25.23 -40.50
CA ALA A 115 -32.40 26.50 -39.89
C ALA A 115 -31.23 27.46 -40.14
N ARG A 116 -31.03 27.88 -41.39
CA ARG A 116 -30.33 29.13 -41.66
C ARG A 116 -31.30 30.23 -41.30
N SER A 117 -31.00 30.88 -40.17
CA SER A 117 -31.31 32.26 -39.86
C SER A 117 -32.70 32.75 -40.29
N MET A 118 -33.63 32.84 -39.33
CA MET A 118 -34.44 34.06 -39.34
C MET A 118 -33.46 35.24 -39.23
N GLU A 119 -33.65 36.25 -40.07
CA GLU A 119 -32.75 37.41 -40.21
C GLU A 119 -32.42 38.07 -38.86
N VAL A 120 -31.16 38.48 -38.73
CA VAL A 120 -30.53 39.07 -37.55
C VAL A 120 -31.31 40.30 -37.08
N GLY A 121 -32.02 40.14 -35.97
CA GLY A 121 -32.51 41.16 -35.06
C GLY A 121 -32.33 40.66 -33.61
N TRP A 122 -32.72 41.45 -32.60
CA TRP A 122 -32.52 41.15 -31.16
C TRP A 122 -32.97 39.73 -30.73
N ARG A 123 -33.93 39.12 -31.46
CA ARG A 123 -34.42 37.73 -31.30
C ARG A 123 -33.49 36.62 -31.84
N GLY A 124 -32.32 36.95 -32.38
CA GLY A 124 -31.29 35.97 -32.75
C GLY A 124 -30.21 35.81 -31.66
N GLU A 125 -30.19 36.71 -30.69
CA GLU A 125 -29.10 36.86 -29.70
C GLU A 125 -29.54 36.46 -28.29
N HIS A 126 -30.85 36.28 -28.06
CA HIS A 126 -31.43 35.86 -26.79
C HIS A 126 -31.00 34.45 -26.38
N SER A 127 -31.19 33.46 -27.27
CA SER A 127 -30.73 32.08 -27.06
C SER A 127 -29.24 31.96 -26.70
N THR A 128 -28.37 32.71 -27.39
CA THR A 128 -26.92 32.74 -27.11
C THR A 128 -26.60 33.33 -25.75
N ALA A 129 -27.33 34.36 -25.33
CA ALA A 129 -27.20 34.94 -24.00
C ALA A 129 -27.65 33.98 -22.90
N VAL A 130 -28.81 33.30 -23.10
CA VAL A 130 -29.32 32.26 -22.18
C VAL A 130 -28.33 31.09 -22.05
N ALA A 131 -27.83 30.59 -23.18
CA ALA A 131 -26.79 29.56 -23.21
C ALA A 131 -25.50 30.01 -22.51
N GLY A 132 -25.16 31.30 -22.59
CA GLY A 132 -24.00 31.89 -21.95
C GLY A 132 -24.08 31.86 -20.42
N VAL A 133 -25.21 32.33 -19.86
CA VAL A 133 -25.48 32.26 -18.41
C VAL A 133 -25.37 30.82 -17.90
N LEU A 134 -25.84 29.86 -18.70
CA LEU A 134 -25.84 28.45 -18.36
C LEU A 134 -24.43 27.84 -18.44
N ALA A 135 -23.75 27.96 -19.58
CA ALA A 135 -22.57 27.15 -19.90
C ALA A 135 -21.50 27.84 -20.78
N ALA A 136 -21.40 29.18 -20.78
CA ALA A 136 -20.21 29.85 -21.33
C ALA A 136 -18.94 29.27 -20.68
N ALA A 137 -17.88 29.09 -21.47
CA ALA A 137 -16.66 28.45 -21.02
C ALA A 137 -15.97 29.31 -19.96
N ARG A 138 -15.18 28.67 -19.11
CA ARG A 138 -14.20 29.37 -18.27
C ARG A 138 -12.87 29.36 -19.01
N ASP A 139 -12.64 30.35 -19.87
CA ASP A 139 -11.47 30.45 -20.76
C ASP A 139 -10.60 31.70 -20.51
N GLY A 140 -11.00 32.52 -19.52
CA GLY A 140 -10.34 33.76 -19.13
C GLY A 140 -10.79 34.99 -19.91
N ARG A 141 -11.87 34.90 -20.71
CA ARG A 141 -12.42 36.01 -21.49
C ARG A 141 -13.85 36.30 -21.06
N GLY A 142 -14.19 37.59 -20.99
CA GLY A 142 -15.55 38.03 -20.69
C GLY A 142 -16.14 37.42 -19.42
N MET A 143 -17.04 36.44 -19.58
CA MET A 143 -17.82 35.81 -18.53
C MET A 143 -17.92 34.30 -18.73
N HIS A 144 -18.14 33.55 -17.65
CA HIS A 144 -18.44 32.12 -17.74
C HIS A 144 -19.79 31.77 -17.12
N GLY A 145 -20.39 30.69 -17.61
CA GLY A 145 -21.69 30.20 -17.13
C GLY A 145 -21.60 29.44 -15.81
N VAL A 146 -22.75 29.12 -15.22
CA VAL A 146 -22.84 28.32 -13.99
C VAL A 146 -22.24 26.91 -14.18
N ALA A 147 -22.56 26.25 -15.29
CA ALA A 147 -22.08 24.94 -15.68
C ALA A 147 -21.11 25.06 -16.87
N HIS A 148 -19.99 25.76 -16.66
CA HIS A 148 -19.05 26.14 -17.72
C HIS A 148 -18.34 24.98 -18.45
N GLU A 149 -18.48 23.72 -17.98
CA GLU A 149 -18.01 22.52 -18.69
C GLU A 149 -19.15 21.63 -19.23
N ALA A 150 -20.42 22.05 -19.13
CA ALA A 150 -21.55 21.29 -19.67
C ALA A 150 -21.60 21.28 -21.21
N GLU A 151 -22.24 20.26 -21.76
CA GLU A 151 -22.57 20.13 -23.18
C GLU A 151 -23.99 20.67 -23.43
N LEU A 152 -24.18 21.46 -24.50
CA LEU A 152 -25.45 22.06 -24.84
C LEU A 152 -26.12 21.35 -26.02
N ILE A 153 -27.41 21.06 -25.88
CA ILE A 153 -28.31 20.66 -26.97
C ILE A 153 -29.22 21.87 -27.23
N SER A 154 -28.96 22.60 -28.31
CA SER A 154 -29.75 23.78 -28.67
C SER A 154 -30.95 23.39 -29.52
N ILE A 155 -32.09 23.95 -29.16
CA ILE A 155 -33.40 23.66 -29.72
C ILE A 155 -34.07 24.98 -30.06
N SER A 156 -34.39 25.18 -31.34
CA SER A 156 -35.22 26.31 -31.76
C SER A 156 -36.69 25.98 -31.54
N TYR A 157 -37.36 26.82 -30.75
CA TYR A 157 -38.78 26.73 -30.43
C TYR A 157 -39.66 27.15 -31.62
N GLY A 158 -39.19 28.02 -32.52
CA GLY A 158 -39.95 28.51 -33.67
C GLY A 158 -39.72 27.71 -34.97
N THR A 159 -40.74 27.64 -35.83
CA THR A 159 -40.58 27.26 -37.24
C THR A 159 -40.56 28.50 -38.14
N PRO A 160 -39.96 28.44 -39.35
CA PRO A 160 -40.02 29.54 -40.33
C PRO A 160 -41.45 29.97 -40.74
N ASN A 161 -42.46 29.14 -40.45
CA ASN A 161 -43.87 29.38 -40.78
C ASN A 161 -44.71 29.81 -39.56
N GLY A 162 -44.10 30.13 -38.42
CA GLY A 162 -44.80 30.63 -37.23
C GLY A 162 -45.45 29.57 -36.33
N GLY A 163 -45.22 28.28 -36.58
CA GLY A 163 -45.58 27.19 -35.65
C GLY A 163 -44.50 26.92 -34.58
N THR A 164 -44.87 26.27 -33.49
CA THR A 164 -44.00 25.90 -32.35
C THR A 164 -43.45 24.48 -32.49
N GLN A 165 -42.19 24.22 -32.12
CA GLN A 165 -41.52 22.91 -32.24
C GLN A 165 -41.32 22.17 -30.91
N GLY A 166 -41.72 22.76 -29.78
CA GLY A 166 -41.48 22.21 -28.43
C GLY A 166 -41.96 20.75 -28.27
N GLY A 167 -43.10 20.40 -28.89
CA GLY A 167 -43.68 19.06 -28.86
C GLY A 167 -42.79 17.95 -29.43
N ALA A 168 -42.00 18.23 -30.47
CA ALA A 168 -41.04 17.28 -31.04
C ALA A 168 -39.63 17.44 -30.45
N ALA A 169 -39.27 18.67 -30.07
CA ALA A 169 -37.89 19.01 -29.77
C ALA A 169 -37.45 18.66 -28.34
N ILE A 170 -38.36 18.75 -27.37
CA ILE A 170 -38.10 18.29 -26.01
C ILE A 170 -37.84 16.76 -25.99
N PRO A 171 -38.68 15.90 -26.62
CA PRO A 171 -38.39 14.47 -26.72
C PRO A 171 -37.01 14.10 -27.29
N ASP A 172 -36.54 14.64 -28.43
CA ASP A 172 -35.18 14.24 -28.88
C ASP A 172 -34.05 14.83 -28.03
N ALA A 173 -34.26 15.96 -27.33
CA ALA A 173 -33.29 16.42 -26.33
C ALA A 173 -33.11 15.37 -25.23
N VAL A 174 -34.22 14.83 -24.74
CA VAL A 174 -34.26 13.74 -23.77
C VAL A 174 -33.59 12.48 -24.34
N ASP A 175 -33.91 12.10 -25.58
CA ASP A 175 -33.33 10.92 -26.24
C ASP A 175 -31.82 11.05 -26.49
N ARG A 176 -31.32 12.28 -26.68
CA ARG A 176 -29.88 12.60 -26.75
C ARG A 176 -29.20 12.68 -25.39
N GLY A 177 -29.95 12.47 -24.32
CA GLY A 177 -29.46 12.36 -22.95
C GLY A 177 -29.51 13.65 -22.15
N ALA A 178 -30.26 14.67 -22.57
CA ALA A 178 -30.56 15.81 -21.72
C ALA A 178 -31.39 15.34 -20.51
N ARG A 179 -30.94 15.71 -19.31
CA ARG A 179 -31.64 15.40 -18.05
C ARG A 179 -32.16 16.64 -17.35
N VAL A 180 -31.72 17.81 -17.81
CA VAL A 180 -32.32 19.09 -17.48
C VAL A 180 -32.46 19.91 -18.77
N ILE A 181 -33.58 20.62 -18.89
CA ILE A 181 -33.89 21.45 -20.05
C ILE A 181 -34.33 22.84 -19.57
N ASN A 182 -33.72 23.87 -20.16
CA ASN A 182 -34.06 25.27 -19.93
C ASN A 182 -35.11 25.74 -20.95
N GLY A 183 -36.18 26.36 -20.48
CA GLY A 183 -37.16 27.08 -21.28
C GLY A 183 -37.24 28.54 -20.85
N SER A 184 -36.47 29.41 -21.50
CA SER A 184 -36.45 30.86 -21.23
C SER A 184 -37.49 31.63 -22.07
N TYR A 185 -38.68 31.04 -22.25
CA TYR A 185 -39.79 31.58 -23.02
C TYR A 185 -41.12 31.31 -22.32
N GLY A 186 -42.17 31.99 -22.78
CA GLY A 186 -43.55 31.75 -22.37
C GLY A 186 -44.52 32.14 -23.47
N TYR A 187 -45.72 31.57 -23.45
CA TYR A 187 -46.81 31.99 -24.32
C TYR A 187 -47.49 33.24 -23.76
N ASP A 188 -47.93 34.13 -24.64
CA ASP A 188 -48.75 35.25 -24.25
C ASP A 188 -50.13 34.76 -23.77
N VAL A 189 -50.37 34.90 -22.47
CA VAL A 189 -51.63 34.56 -21.78
C VAL A 189 -52.45 35.83 -21.45
N PHE A 190 -52.06 36.97 -22.03
CA PHE A 190 -52.68 38.27 -21.82
C PHE A 190 -53.16 38.82 -23.15
N PRO A 191 -54.38 38.46 -23.61
CA PRO A 191 -54.90 39.01 -24.85
C PRO A 191 -54.90 40.54 -24.84
N LEU A 192 -54.54 41.16 -25.96
CA LEU A 192 -54.53 42.62 -26.13
C LEU A 192 -55.96 43.18 -26.08
N LEU A 193 -56.45 43.38 -24.86
CA LEU A 193 -57.71 44.02 -24.56
C LEU A 193 -57.43 45.48 -24.23
N TYR A 194 -58.16 46.38 -24.87
CA TYR A 194 -58.03 47.81 -24.64
C TYR A 194 -59.22 48.32 -23.85
N ALA A 195 -58.99 49.30 -22.99
CA ALA A 195 -60.04 50.06 -22.33
C ALA A 195 -59.80 51.56 -22.57
N ASP A 196 -60.88 52.34 -22.56
CA ASP A 196 -60.77 53.81 -22.59
C ASP A 196 -60.16 54.30 -21.27
N ASP A 197 -59.11 55.13 -21.34
CA ASP A 197 -58.45 55.74 -20.19
C ASP A 197 -59.29 56.83 -19.49
N GLY A 198 -60.51 57.08 -19.97
CA GLY A 198 -61.41 58.13 -19.51
C GLY A 198 -61.22 59.45 -20.24
N ASN A 199 -60.21 59.56 -21.12
CA ASN A 199 -59.94 60.71 -21.98
C ASN A 199 -60.20 60.41 -23.47
N GLY A 200 -60.80 59.26 -23.79
CA GLY A 200 -61.04 58.83 -25.16
C GLY A 200 -59.86 58.11 -25.81
N ASN A 201 -58.77 57.83 -25.07
CA ASN A 201 -57.66 57.03 -25.59
C ASN A 201 -57.84 55.57 -25.21
N MET A 202 -57.72 54.69 -26.21
CA MET A 202 -57.70 53.25 -25.97
C MET A 202 -56.31 52.84 -25.47
N VAL A 203 -56.21 52.47 -24.20
CA VAL A 203 -54.98 51.98 -23.57
C VAL A 203 -55.09 50.49 -23.26
N PRO A 204 -53.99 49.71 -23.30
CA PRO A 204 -54.00 48.32 -22.88
C PRO A 204 -54.55 48.18 -21.46
N ARG A 205 -55.50 47.26 -21.28
CA ARG A 205 -56.19 47.01 -20.01
C ARG A 205 -55.38 46.01 -19.18
N PRO A 206 -54.93 46.37 -17.95
CA PRO A 206 -54.32 45.41 -17.05
C PRO A 206 -55.28 44.25 -16.74
N GLN A 207 -54.79 43.01 -16.81
CA GLN A 207 -55.59 41.83 -16.51
C GLN A 207 -55.43 41.41 -15.04
N ALA A 208 -56.55 41.01 -14.43
CA ALA A 208 -56.56 40.49 -13.06
C ALA A 208 -56.25 38.99 -12.98
N VAL A 209 -56.38 38.26 -14.09
CA VAL A 209 -56.13 36.81 -14.21
C VAL A 209 -55.48 36.51 -15.56
N GLN A 210 -54.74 35.41 -15.63
CA GLN A 210 -54.20 34.90 -16.91
C GLN A 210 -55.31 34.24 -17.73
N THR A 211 -55.32 34.47 -19.05
CA THR A 211 -56.37 34.00 -19.95
C THR A 211 -55.83 32.92 -20.90
N PHE A 212 -56.30 31.69 -20.75
CA PHE A 212 -55.97 30.56 -21.63
C PHE A 212 -57.10 30.31 -22.63
N LEU A 213 -56.78 30.28 -23.92
CA LEU A 213 -57.74 30.07 -25.01
C LEU A 213 -57.91 28.56 -25.27
N LEU A 214 -59.15 28.07 -25.37
CA LEU A 214 -59.39 26.71 -25.89
C LEU A 214 -59.07 26.64 -27.38
N ASP A 215 -58.47 25.54 -27.80
CA ASP A 215 -58.17 25.24 -29.21
C ASP A 215 -59.44 24.83 -29.98
N ILE A 216 -59.31 24.67 -31.30
CA ILE A 216 -60.39 24.34 -32.24
C ILE A 216 -61.07 23.01 -31.88
N ASP A 217 -60.34 22.08 -31.25
CA ASP A 217 -60.88 20.80 -30.74
C ASP A 217 -61.77 20.96 -29.50
N GLY A 218 -61.73 22.13 -28.86
CA GLY A 218 -62.48 22.47 -27.66
C GLY A 218 -62.07 21.69 -26.41
N ARG A 219 -60.92 21.02 -26.40
CA ARG A 219 -60.45 20.16 -25.29
C ARG A 219 -58.99 20.41 -24.92
N THR A 220 -58.24 21.13 -25.74
CA THR A 220 -56.87 21.53 -25.44
C THR A 220 -56.72 23.04 -25.38
N ILE A 221 -55.60 23.52 -24.85
CA ILE A 221 -55.28 24.95 -24.76
C ILE A 221 -54.39 25.33 -25.94
N VAL A 222 -54.74 26.41 -26.65
CA VAL A 222 -53.98 26.95 -27.77
C VAL A 222 -52.52 27.14 -27.36
N GLY A 223 -51.61 26.61 -28.17
CA GLY A 223 -50.17 26.69 -27.95
C GLY A 223 -49.60 25.67 -26.95
N HIS A 224 -50.39 25.03 -26.10
CA HIS A 224 -49.85 24.21 -25.00
C HIS A 224 -50.09 22.69 -25.17
N SER A 225 -50.90 22.27 -26.13
CA SER A 225 -51.36 20.87 -26.28
C SER A 225 -50.25 19.87 -26.61
N GLU A 226 -49.35 20.21 -27.54
CA GLU A 226 -48.18 19.38 -27.89
C GLU A 226 -47.08 19.47 -26.82
N GLU A 227 -46.91 20.62 -26.18
CA GLU A 227 -45.86 20.84 -25.21
C GLU A 227 -46.13 20.12 -23.89
N VAL A 228 -47.39 20.08 -23.43
CA VAL A 228 -47.77 19.28 -22.25
C VAL A 228 -47.45 17.79 -22.48
N GLN A 229 -47.63 17.27 -23.70
CA GLN A 229 -47.26 15.88 -24.01
C GLN A 229 -45.75 15.67 -23.95
N ALA A 230 -44.98 16.63 -24.46
CA ALA A 230 -43.52 16.63 -24.35
C ALA A 230 -43.04 16.72 -22.89
N LEU A 231 -43.68 17.54 -22.05
CA LEU A 231 -43.39 17.62 -20.61
C LEU A 231 -43.69 16.31 -19.90
N ARG A 232 -44.80 15.64 -20.25
CA ARG A 232 -45.12 14.30 -19.73
C ARG A 232 -44.09 13.26 -20.17
N TYR A 233 -43.59 13.35 -21.42
CA TYR A 233 -42.50 12.50 -21.91
C TYR A 233 -41.21 12.73 -21.13
N ALA A 234 -40.80 13.99 -20.95
CA ALA A 234 -39.65 14.37 -20.14
C ALA A 234 -39.79 13.88 -18.69
N ALA A 235 -40.99 14.06 -18.11
CA ALA A 235 -41.29 13.59 -16.77
C ALA A 235 -41.20 12.07 -16.64
N ALA A 236 -41.67 11.31 -17.63
CA ALA A 236 -41.54 9.85 -17.66
C ALA A 236 -40.07 9.38 -17.71
N HIS A 237 -39.16 10.21 -18.24
CA HIS A 237 -37.73 9.92 -18.39
C HIS A 237 -36.84 10.54 -17.30
N ASP A 238 -37.44 11.04 -16.20
CA ASP A 238 -36.71 11.68 -15.10
C ASP A 238 -35.86 12.87 -15.59
N VAL A 239 -36.52 13.77 -16.32
CA VAL A 239 -35.97 15.05 -16.78
C VAL A 239 -36.69 16.19 -16.07
N VAL A 240 -35.93 17.20 -15.65
CA VAL A 240 -36.47 18.43 -15.03
C VAL A 240 -36.45 19.58 -16.04
N MET A 241 -37.57 20.26 -16.14
CA MET A 241 -37.79 21.42 -17.00
C MET A 241 -37.76 22.68 -16.15
N VAL A 242 -36.97 23.67 -16.55
CA VAL A 242 -36.81 24.92 -15.82
C VAL A 242 -37.31 26.06 -16.70
N TYR A 243 -38.35 26.77 -16.24
CA TYR A 243 -39.02 27.82 -16.99
C TYR A 243 -38.85 29.19 -16.34
N ALA A 244 -38.69 30.21 -17.18
CA ALA A 244 -38.81 31.61 -16.75
C ALA A 244 -40.23 31.89 -16.25
N ALA A 245 -40.38 32.65 -15.15
CA ALA A 245 -41.70 32.94 -14.57
C ALA A 245 -42.52 34.00 -15.32
N GLY A 246 -41.92 34.74 -16.26
CA GLY A 246 -42.56 35.86 -16.96
C GLY A 246 -42.12 37.23 -16.42
N ASN A 247 -42.24 38.26 -17.25
CA ASN A 247 -41.74 39.62 -16.99
C ASN A 247 -42.86 40.67 -17.08
N GLU A 248 -44.10 40.31 -16.71
CA GLU A 248 -45.30 41.11 -16.98
C GLU A 248 -45.78 41.92 -15.76
N TYR A 249 -44.99 42.01 -14.68
CA TYR A 249 -45.46 42.61 -13.43
C TYR A 249 -45.79 44.10 -13.56
N LEU A 250 -45.07 44.83 -14.41
CA LEU A 250 -45.33 46.26 -14.61
C LEU A 250 -46.63 46.51 -15.39
N GLU A 251 -46.98 45.64 -16.34
CA GLU A 251 -48.22 45.73 -17.12
C GLU A 251 -49.43 45.08 -16.40
N HIS A 252 -49.20 44.01 -15.65
CA HIS A 252 -50.23 43.14 -15.08
C HIS A 252 -49.97 42.78 -13.61
N PRO A 253 -49.85 43.76 -12.69
CA PRO A 253 -49.35 43.54 -11.32
C PRO A 253 -50.18 42.57 -10.47
N VAL A 254 -51.46 42.36 -10.81
CA VAL A 254 -52.32 41.40 -10.13
C VAL A 254 -52.12 39.98 -10.68
N ALA A 255 -52.23 39.80 -11.99
CA ALA A 255 -52.09 38.48 -12.62
C ALA A 255 -50.64 37.95 -12.59
N ALA A 256 -49.66 38.86 -12.52
CA ALA A 256 -48.23 38.58 -12.38
C ALA A 256 -47.79 38.22 -10.96
N MET A 257 -48.72 38.15 -9.98
CA MET A 257 -48.41 37.58 -8.66
C MET A 257 -48.15 36.06 -8.70
N HIS A 258 -48.20 35.46 -9.89
CA HIS A 258 -47.96 34.05 -10.17
C HIS A 258 -47.13 33.94 -11.47
N PRO A 259 -46.37 32.84 -11.68
CA PRO A 259 -45.69 32.63 -12.96
C PRO A 259 -46.70 32.59 -14.10
N SER A 260 -46.29 33.01 -15.31
CA SER A 260 -47.13 32.96 -16.51
C SER A 260 -46.89 31.69 -17.32
N SER A 261 -47.89 31.31 -18.12
CA SER A 261 -47.79 30.23 -19.12
C SER A 261 -47.22 28.93 -18.55
N MET A 262 -46.07 28.46 -19.06
CA MET A 262 -45.43 27.18 -18.74
C MET A 262 -45.15 27.00 -17.25
N GLY A 263 -44.79 28.07 -16.55
CA GLY A 263 -44.53 28.04 -15.10
C GLY A 263 -45.79 27.81 -14.26
N LEU A 264 -46.98 28.10 -14.80
CA LEU A 264 -48.27 27.92 -14.11
C LEU A 264 -48.95 26.60 -14.44
N LEU A 265 -48.53 25.87 -15.48
CA LEU A 265 -49.21 24.66 -15.95
C LEU A 265 -49.56 23.67 -14.83
N PRO A 266 -48.68 23.33 -13.87
CA PRO A 266 -49.05 22.37 -12.81
C PRO A 266 -50.22 22.82 -11.91
N TYR A 267 -50.57 24.11 -11.92
CA TYR A 267 -51.73 24.65 -11.22
C TYR A 267 -53.03 24.57 -12.05
N ILE A 268 -52.96 24.35 -13.37
CA ILE A 268 -54.13 24.24 -14.24
C ILE A 268 -54.76 22.86 -14.06
N ARG A 269 -55.95 22.86 -13.45
CA ARG A 269 -56.80 21.69 -13.22
C ARG A 269 -58.24 22.13 -12.97
N PRO A 270 -59.25 21.29 -13.26
CA PRO A 270 -60.66 21.66 -13.07
C PRO A 270 -60.96 22.28 -11.70
N ALA A 271 -60.36 21.73 -10.63
CA ALA A 271 -60.58 22.19 -9.25
C ALA A 271 -60.09 23.63 -8.97
N ASN A 272 -59.20 24.18 -9.79
CA ASN A 272 -58.62 25.51 -9.63
C ASN A 272 -59.23 26.55 -10.59
N HIS A 273 -60.00 26.13 -11.59
CA HIS A 273 -60.65 27.06 -12.53
C HIS A 273 -61.71 27.89 -11.80
N GLY A 274 -61.62 29.22 -11.92
CA GLY A 274 -62.46 30.16 -11.16
C GLY A 274 -61.89 30.57 -9.79
N ALA A 275 -60.69 30.10 -9.41
CA ALA A 275 -60.01 30.51 -8.18
C ALA A 275 -59.38 31.92 -8.24
N GLY A 276 -59.58 32.66 -9.33
CA GLY A 276 -59.06 34.02 -9.48
C GLY A 276 -57.57 34.11 -9.86
N VAL A 277 -56.99 33.03 -10.38
CA VAL A 277 -55.59 32.96 -10.87
C VAL A 277 -55.54 32.94 -12.39
N TYR A 278 -56.31 32.04 -12.99
CA TYR A 278 -56.46 31.90 -14.43
C TYR A 278 -57.94 31.70 -14.82
N ARG A 279 -58.24 31.94 -16.08
CA ARG A 279 -59.51 31.59 -16.72
C ARG A 279 -59.27 30.93 -18.06
N ILE A 280 -60.05 29.89 -18.33
CA ILE A 280 -60.14 29.27 -19.65
C ILE A 280 -61.35 29.86 -20.40
N VAL A 281 -61.11 30.34 -21.61
CA VAL A 281 -62.12 31.04 -22.42
C VAL A 281 -62.30 30.39 -23.78
N ASP A 282 -63.48 30.59 -24.38
CA ASP A 282 -63.76 30.19 -25.75
C ASP A 282 -63.41 31.37 -26.70
N PRO A 283 -62.36 31.26 -27.54
CA PRO A 283 -61.93 32.37 -28.39
C PRO A 283 -62.97 32.76 -29.43
N LYS A 284 -63.98 31.92 -29.70
CA LYS A 284 -65.07 32.22 -30.65
C LYS A 284 -66.22 33.00 -30.02
N ARG A 285 -66.23 33.18 -28.70
CA ARG A 285 -67.31 33.83 -27.96
C ARG A 285 -66.80 35.10 -27.28
N ILE A 286 -66.99 36.22 -27.97
CA ILE A 286 -66.63 37.57 -27.50
C ILE A 286 -67.93 38.30 -27.11
N PHE A 287 -67.88 39.09 -26.04
CA PHE A 287 -68.97 39.96 -25.61
C PHE A 287 -68.45 41.36 -25.29
N HIS A 288 -69.31 42.37 -25.34
CA HIS A 288 -68.97 43.71 -24.86
C HIS A 288 -69.12 43.76 -23.34
N ASP A 289 -68.03 43.99 -22.60
CA ASP A 289 -68.02 44.11 -21.15
C ASP A 289 -68.31 45.57 -20.73
N PRO A 290 -69.52 45.86 -20.22
CA PRO A 290 -69.92 47.23 -19.86
C PRO A 290 -69.13 47.79 -18.68
N ARG A 291 -68.39 46.98 -17.90
CA ARG A 291 -67.51 47.47 -16.83
C ARG A 291 -66.30 48.22 -17.36
N TYR A 292 -65.87 47.88 -18.58
CA TYR A 292 -64.66 48.40 -19.22
C TYR A 292 -64.94 49.11 -20.55
N GLY A 293 -66.18 49.10 -21.03
CA GLY A 293 -66.55 49.72 -22.31
C GLY A 293 -65.85 49.09 -23.52
N ALA A 294 -65.50 47.80 -23.45
CA ALA A 294 -64.67 47.11 -24.45
C ALA A 294 -65.05 45.63 -24.61
N GLU A 295 -64.53 44.96 -25.64
CA GLU A 295 -64.72 43.52 -25.86
C GLU A 295 -63.95 42.66 -24.85
N ASP A 296 -64.50 41.51 -24.46
CA ASP A 296 -63.86 40.48 -23.63
C ASP A 296 -64.35 39.07 -24.02
N PHE A 297 -63.63 38.04 -23.57
CA PHE A 297 -63.93 36.63 -23.88
C PHE A 297 -64.84 35.99 -22.85
N VAL A 298 -65.77 35.16 -23.31
CA VAL A 298 -66.63 34.37 -22.43
C VAL A 298 -65.82 33.27 -21.74
N THR A 299 -65.78 33.32 -20.41
CA THR A 299 -65.17 32.28 -19.56
C THR A 299 -66.03 31.02 -19.58
N ILE A 300 -65.37 29.87 -19.69
CA ILE A 300 -66.03 28.57 -19.67
C ILE A 300 -66.53 28.27 -18.26
N ASP A 301 -67.72 27.69 -18.14
CA ASP A 301 -68.28 27.32 -16.85
C ASP A 301 -67.41 26.23 -16.17
N PRO A 302 -67.11 26.33 -14.86
CA PRO A 302 -66.31 25.33 -14.16
C PRO A 302 -66.86 23.90 -14.19
N THR A 303 -68.16 23.72 -14.45
CA THR A 303 -68.81 22.41 -14.59
C THR A 303 -68.76 21.84 -16.01
N ASP A 304 -68.21 22.58 -16.98
CA ASP A 304 -68.11 22.15 -18.37
C ASP A 304 -67.18 20.92 -18.49
N SER A 305 -67.70 19.83 -19.05
CA SER A 305 -66.94 18.58 -19.23
C SER A 305 -65.67 18.74 -20.05
N ARG A 306 -65.57 19.78 -20.90
CA ARG A 306 -64.38 20.07 -21.71
C ARG A 306 -63.17 20.42 -20.85
N LEU A 307 -63.36 20.88 -19.61
CA LEU A 307 -62.27 21.20 -18.71
C LEU A 307 -61.63 19.95 -18.08
N GLN A 308 -62.29 18.78 -18.12
CA GLN A 308 -61.81 17.56 -17.47
C GLN A 308 -60.47 17.07 -18.02
N ASP A 309 -60.18 17.35 -19.29
CA ASP A 309 -58.93 16.96 -19.96
C ASP A 309 -57.76 17.92 -19.64
N LEU A 310 -58.02 19.00 -18.91
CA LEU A 310 -57.07 20.08 -18.59
C LEU A 310 -56.59 20.00 -17.13
N ASP A 311 -56.06 18.84 -16.75
CA ASP A 311 -55.32 18.64 -15.49
C ASP A 311 -53.86 18.33 -15.81
N PHE A 312 -52.96 19.23 -15.38
CA PHE A 312 -51.52 19.11 -15.56
C PHE A 312 -50.77 19.00 -14.23
N SER A 313 -51.46 18.66 -13.14
CA SER A 313 -50.81 18.52 -11.83
C SER A 313 -49.80 17.37 -11.77
N ASP A 314 -49.85 16.43 -12.73
CA ASP A 314 -48.94 15.29 -12.83
C ASP A 314 -47.47 15.67 -13.13
N ILE A 315 -47.24 16.82 -13.76
CA ILE A 315 -45.90 17.31 -14.11
C ILE A 315 -45.25 18.21 -13.04
N GLU A 316 -45.94 18.46 -11.91
CA GLU A 316 -45.45 19.34 -10.82
C GLU A 316 -44.03 18.94 -10.34
N ALA A 317 -43.78 17.63 -10.24
CA ALA A 317 -42.53 17.08 -9.72
C ALA A 317 -41.33 17.24 -10.68
N THR A 318 -41.54 17.74 -11.88
CA THR A 318 -40.52 17.85 -12.95
C THR A 318 -40.43 19.24 -13.55
N VAL A 319 -41.17 20.21 -13.03
CA VAL A 319 -41.08 21.62 -13.42
C VAL A 319 -40.42 22.43 -12.30
N ILE A 320 -39.65 23.46 -12.68
CA ILE A 320 -39.24 24.56 -11.81
C ILE A 320 -39.54 25.88 -12.52
N ALA A 321 -40.39 26.73 -11.94
CA ALA A 321 -40.55 28.11 -12.38
C ALA A 321 -39.53 29.01 -11.68
N VAL A 322 -38.95 29.98 -12.39
CA VAL A 322 -37.87 30.81 -11.86
C VAL A 322 -38.20 32.30 -11.95
N VAL A 323 -38.32 32.93 -10.79
CA VAL A 323 -38.48 34.39 -10.66
C VAL A 323 -37.11 35.07 -10.60
N ALA A 324 -37.03 36.32 -11.03
CA ALA A 324 -35.78 37.07 -11.10
C ALA A 324 -35.59 37.95 -9.86
N VAL A 325 -34.36 37.97 -9.34
CA VAL A 325 -33.91 38.99 -8.38
C VAL A 325 -32.87 39.91 -8.98
N GLY A 326 -32.87 41.16 -8.51
CA GLY A 326 -31.83 42.14 -8.78
C GLY A 326 -30.58 41.92 -7.92
N PRO A 327 -29.51 42.71 -8.11
CA PRO A 327 -28.25 42.60 -7.36
C PRO A 327 -28.38 42.76 -5.83
N ASN A 328 -29.42 43.48 -5.38
CA ASN A 328 -29.76 43.67 -3.98
C ASN A 328 -30.56 42.48 -3.38
N LYS A 329 -30.76 41.39 -4.13
CA LYS A 329 -31.59 40.23 -3.79
C LYS A 329 -33.07 40.58 -3.54
N GLN A 330 -33.55 41.73 -3.99
CA GLN A 330 -34.98 42.04 -4.06
C GLN A 330 -35.56 41.44 -5.34
N ILE A 331 -36.88 41.21 -5.35
CA ILE A 331 -37.54 40.76 -6.58
C ILE A 331 -37.35 41.85 -7.64
N ALA A 332 -36.97 41.44 -8.85
CA ALA A 332 -36.76 42.39 -9.93
C ALA A 332 -38.09 43.06 -10.29
N SER A 333 -38.06 44.35 -10.61
CA SER A 333 -39.27 45.18 -10.78
C SER A 333 -40.24 44.70 -11.87
N TYR A 334 -39.74 43.95 -12.86
CA TYR A 334 -40.54 43.35 -13.94
C TYR A 334 -40.99 41.91 -13.63
N SER A 335 -40.36 41.22 -12.68
CA SER A 335 -40.53 39.77 -12.50
C SER A 335 -41.91 39.44 -11.97
N ASN A 336 -42.54 38.43 -12.58
CA ASN A 336 -43.67 37.76 -11.93
C ASN A 336 -43.21 37.12 -10.60
N SER A 337 -44.15 36.89 -9.69
CA SER A 337 -43.90 36.25 -8.38
C SER A 337 -44.26 34.76 -8.37
N CYS A 338 -43.72 33.98 -7.43
CA CYS A 338 -43.95 32.53 -7.37
C CYS A 338 -45.40 32.13 -7.04
N GLY A 339 -46.10 32.90 -6.22
CA GLY A 339 -47.52 32.75 -5.94
C GLY A 339 -47.98 31.34 -5.62
N VAL A 340 -49.04 30.89 -6.31
CA VAL A 340 -49.59 29.53 -6.16
C VAL A 340 -48.63 28.42 -6.59
N ALA A 341 -47.60 28.75 -7.37
CA ALA A 341 -46.58 27.84 -7.86
C ALA A 341 -45.41 27.66 -6.88
N TRP A 342 -45.48 28.22 -5.66
CA TRP A 342 -44.37 28.20 -4.69
C TRP A 342 -43.73 26.82 -4.47
N ARG A 343 -44.49 25.72 -4.59
CA ARG A 343 -43.98 24.34 -4.43
C ARG A 343 -43.01 23.90 -5.52
N TRP A 344 -43.08 24.49 -6.71
CA TRP A 344 -42.19 24.25 -7.83
C TRP A 344 -41.55 25.54 -8.34
N CYS A 345 -41.44 26.57 -7.50
CA CYS A 345 -40.88 27.85 -7.90
C CYS A 345 -39.71 28.25 -7.01
N MET A 346 -38.72 28.94 -7.56
CA MET A 346 -37.61 29.52 -6.80
C MET A 346 -37.11 30.82 -7.44
N ALA A 347 -36.30 31.56 -6.70
CA ALA A 347 -35.68 32.79 -7.17
C ALA A 347 -34.23 32.55 -7.64
N ALA A 348 -33.82 33.25 -8.68
CA ALA A 348 -32.41 33.30 -9.12
C ALA A 348 -32.06 34.69 -9.67
N PRO A 349 -30.77 35.06 -9.73
CA PRO A 349 -30.36 36.35 -10.28
C PRO A 349 -30.76 36.49 -11.74
N GLY A 350 -31.51 37.54 -12.07
CA GLY A 350 -31.91 37.89 -13.44
C GLY A 350 -31.66 39.36 -13.80
N GLY A 351 -31.07 40.13 -12.88
CA GLY A 351 -30.85 41.57 -13.04
C GLY A 351 -32.10 42.41 -12.81
N ASP A 352 -31.95 43.74 -12.80
CA ASP A 352 -33.05 44.69 -12.64
C ASP A 352 -32.78 46.00 -13.38
N TYR A 353 -33.79 46.85 -13.53
CA TYR A 353 -33.57 48.21 -14.01
C TYR A 353 -32.65 48.98 -13.04
N PRO A 354 -31.71 49.79 -13.54
CA PRO A 354 -30.75 50.49 -12.68
C PRO A 354 -31.44 51.49 -11.75
N TYR A 355 -31.32 51.27 -10.44
CA TYR A 355 -32.00 52.04 -9.40
C TYR A 355 -31.56 53.51 -9.28
N ASP A 356 -30.34 53.86 -9.72
CA ASP A 356 -29.76 55.21 -9.55
C ASP A 356 -29.31 55.87 -10.87
N ALA A 357 -29.71 55.32 -12.02
CA ALA A 357 -29.34 55.78 -13.36
C ALA A 357 -27.82 55.85 -13.65
N ARG A 358 -26.95 55.22 -12.85
CA ARG A 358 -25.49 55.36 -13.00
C ARG A 358 -24.85 54.42 -14.02
N SER A 359 -25.31 53.17 -14.16
CA SER A 359 -24.87 52.24 -15.22
C SER A 359 -25.59 50.89 -15.18
N TRP A 360 -25.95 50.33 -16.35
CA TRP A 360 -26.44 48.95 -16.50
C TRP A 360 -25.44 47.89 -16.02
N SER A 361 -24.14 48.18 -16.07
CA SER A 361 -23.07 47.26 -15.57
C SER A 361 -23.18 46.91 -14.09
N SER A 362 -23.98 47.65 -13.32
CA SER A 362 -24.24 47.41 -11.89
C SER A 362 -25.53 46.64 -11.62
N SER A 363 -26.38 46.44 -12.62
CA SER A 363 -27.76 45.92 -12.46
C SER A 363 -28.17 44.84 -13.47
N ALA A 364 -27.47 44.72 -14.61
CA ALA A 364 -27.70 43.72 -15.65
C ALA A 364 -26.61 42.65 -15.69
N MET A 365 -26.89 41.57 -16.42
CA MET A 365 -25.98 40.43 -16.56
C MET A 365 -25.04 40.63 -17.77
N THR A 366 -23.79 40.19 -17.64
CA THR A 366 -22.89 40.09 -18.79
C THR A 366 -23.16 38.78 -19.52
N VAL A 367 -23.37 38.83 -20.83
CA VAL A 367 -23.68 37.65 -21.65
C VAL A 367 -22.94 37.68 -23.00
N PRO A 368 -22.67 36.53 -23.62
CA PRO A 368 -22.13 36.46 -24.97
C PRO A 368 -23.05 37.14 -26.00
N TYR A 369 -22.45 37.86 -26.94
CA TYR A 369 -23.15 38.65 -27.95
C TYR A 369 -22.43 38.60 -29.31
N GLY A 370 -23.18 38.35 -30.39
CA GLY A 370 -22.62 38.09 -31.71
C GLY A 370 -21.67 36.88 -31.70
N LYS A 371 -20.61 36.89 -32.54
CA LYS A 371 -19.65 35.76 -32.63
C LYS A 371 -18.52 35.79 -31.60
N ASN A 372 -18.14 36.97 -31.11
CA ASN A 372 -16.96 37.16 -30.27
C ASN A 372 -17.11 38.27 -29.19
N GLY A 373 -18.30 38.86 -29.05
CA GLY A 373 -18.54 40.01 -28.19
C GLY A 373 -19.29 39.65 -26.91
N TYR A 374 -19.45 40.62 -26.03
CA TYR A 374 -20.27 40.50 -24.84
C TYR A 374 -21.16 41.75 -24.70
N ALA A 375 -22.39 41.56 -24.25
CA ALA A 375 -23.34 42.63 -23.97
C ALA A 375 -23.62 42.72 -22.46
N VAL A 376 -23.82 43.96 -21.99
CA VAL A 376 -24.16 44.28 -20.59
C VAL A 376 -25.38 45.21 -20.47
N ASP A 377 -25.81 45.85 -21.57
CA ASP A 377 -26.89 46.83 -21.56
C ASP A 377 -28.24 46.13 -21.82
N GLY A 378 -29.20 46.30 -20.90
CA GLY A 378 -30.56 45.77 -21.07
C GLY A 378 -30.69 44.25 -20.93
N ILE A 379 -29.66 43.56 -20.46
CA ILE A 379 -29.66 42.11 -20.25
C ILE A 379 -30.25 41.80 -18.86
N ILE A 380 -31.57 41.90 -18.78
CA ILE A 380 -32.39 41.60 -17.60
C ILE A 380 -33.57 40.73 -18.00
N GLY A 381 -34.07 39.90 -17.08
CA GLY A 381 -35.24 39.06 -17.32
C GLY A 381 -35.23 37.77 -16.52
N THR A 382 -36.42 37.21 -16.28
CA THR A 382 -36.57 35.83 -15.80
C THR A 382 -35.95 34.81 -16.76
N SER A 383 -35.81 35.16 -18.05
CA SER A 383 -35.08 34.41 -19.07
C SER A 383 -33.59 34.24 -18.76
N PHE A 384 -32.99 35.07 -17.92
CA PHE A 384 -31.60 34.91 -17.44
C PHE A 384 -31.51 34.33 -16.02
N ALA A 385 -32.61 34.34 -15.27
CA ALA A 385 -32.73 33.65 -13.98
C ALA A 385 -32.91 32.12 -14.17
N ALA A 386 -33.75 31.70 -15.12
CA ALA A 386 -33.96 30.28 -15.45
C ALA A 386 -32.66 29.51 -15.76
N PRO A 387 -31.75 29.99 -16.64
CA PRO A 387 -30.51 29.28 -16.95
C PRO A 387 -29.54 29.19 -15.77
N MET A 388 -29.64 30.06 -14.75
CA MET A 388 -28.86 29.91 -13.51
C MET A 388 -29.27 28.64 -12.76
N VAL A 389 -30.58 28.39 -12.62
CA VAL A 389 -31.13 27.19 -11.98
C VAL A 389 -30.84 25.95 -12.83
N THR A 390 -30.98 26.04 -14.16
CA THR A 390 -30.62 24.95 -15.05
C THR A 390 -29.14 24.57 -14.94
N GLY A 391 -28.24 25.55 -14.95
CA GLY A 391 -26.81 25.33 -14.78
C GLY A 391 -26.48 24.74 -13.41
N ALA A 392 -27.16 25.18 -12.34
CA ALA A 392 -27.02 24.58 -11.02
C ALA A 392 -27.43 23.10 -11.00
N LEU A 393 -28.54 22.74 -11.64
CA LEU A 393 -28.95 21.34 -11.79
C LEU A 393 -27.93 20.51 -12.57
N ALA A 394 -27.29 21.08 -13.60
CA ALA A 394 -26.22 20.42 -14.33
C ALA A 394 -24.96 20.19 -13.46
N VAL A 395 -24.57 21.19 -12.66
CA VAL A 395 -23.49 21.04 -11.66
C VAL A 395 -23.83 19.97 -10.63
N MET A 396 -25.08 19.96 -10.14
CA MET A 396 -25.58 18.96 -9.20
C MET A 396 -25.58 17.55 -9.80
N GLN A 397 -25.90 17.39 -11.08
CA GLN A 397 -25.84 16.10 -11.75
C GLN A 397 -24.39 15.59 -11.90
N HIS A 398 -23.41 16.48 -12.07
CA HIS A 398 -22.00 16.12 -12.01
C HIS A 398 -21.59 15.72 -10.57
N ALA A 399 -22.08 16.42 -9.55
CA ALA A 399 -21.80 16.10 -8.14
C ALA A 399 -22.43 14.77 -7.67
N PHE A 400 -23.63 14.47 -8.14
CA PHE A 400 -24.43 13.33 -7.73
C PHE A 400 -24.97 12.54 -8.93
N PRO A 401 -24.09 11.93 -9.76
CA PRO A 401 -24.48 11.28 -11.02
C PRO A 401 -25.36 10.03 -10.83
N TYR A 402 -25.45 9.53 -9.60
CA TYR A 402 -26.25 8.38 -9.23
C TYR A 402 -27.70 8.75 -8.85
N MET A 403 -28.00 10.02 -8.57
CA MET A 403 -29.34 10.48 -8.19
C MET A 403 -30.26 10.67 -9.39
N THR A 404 -31.57 10.62 -9.13
CA THR A 404 -32.60 11.04 -10.10
C THR A 404 -32.69 12.56 -10.18
N MET A 405 -33.14 13.10 -11.30
CA MET A 405 -33.31 14.56 -11.44
C MET A 405 -34.37 15.10 -10.49
N ARG A 406 -35.39 14.30 -10.14
CA ARG A 406 -36.35 14.67 -9.09
C ARG A 406 -35.70 14.85 -7.72
N GLN A 407 -34.73 14.00 -7.37
CA GLN A 407 -33.94 14.17 -6.14
C GLN A 407 -33.04 15.39 -6.21
N LEU A 408 -32.40 15.65 -7.35
CA LEU A 408 -31.59 16.86 -7.52
C LEU A 408 -32.44 18.14 -7.43
N ARG A 409 -33.65 18.12 -8.00
CA ARG A 409 -34.65 19.18 -7.82
C ARG A 409 -35.03 19.36 -6.35
N GLU A 410 -35.27 18.28 -5.62
CA GLU A 410 -35.53 18.35 -4.17
C GLU A 410 -34.38 19.02 -3.42
N ILE A 411 -33.13 18.65 -3.71
CA ILE A 411 -31.97 19.25 -3.07
C ILE A 411 -31.86 20.74 -3.42
N VAL A 412 -31.94 21.11 -4.70
CA VAL A 412 -31.82 22.51 -5.15
C VAL A 412 -32.90 23.40 -4.54
N LEU A 413 -34.14 22.91 -4.45
CA LEU A 413 -35.24 23.66 -3.85
C LEU A 413 -35.08 23.75 -2.32
N THR A 414 -34.79 22.64 -1.64
CA THR A 414 -34.63 22.64 -0.17
C THR A 414 -33.37 23.34 0.33
N SER A 415 -32.35 23.50 -0.52
CA SER A 415 -31.11 24.19 -0.18
C SER A 415 -31.15 25.70 -0.39
N ALA A 416 -32.21 26.25 -0.98
CA ALA A 416 -32.32 27.68 -1.26
C ALA A 416 -32.15 28.55 0.00
N ASP A 417 -31.60 29.75 -0.19
CA ASP A 417 -31.49 30.79 0.83
C ASP A 417 -32.88 31.37 1.11
N ARG A 418 -33.33 31.14 2.34
CA ARG A 418 -34.63 31.58 2.89
C ARG A 418 -34.42 32.57 4.04
N THR A 419 -33.33 33.30 4.06
CA THR A 419 -33.06 34.28 5.11
C THR A 419 -33.84 35.57 4.87
N GLY A 420 -34.43 36.12 5.93
CA GLY A 420 -35.16 37.39 5.86
C GLY A 420 -36.35 37.35 4.90
N HIS A 421 -36.41 38.33 3.98
CA HIS A 421 -37.52 38.47 3.02
C HIS A 421 -37.56 37.35 1.98
N LEU A 422 -36.44 36.66 1.72
CA LEU A 422 -36.37 35.52 0.81
C LEU A 422 -37.16 34.30 1.31
N ALA A 423 -37.62 34.32 2.57
CA ALA A 423 -38.47 33.28 3.14
C ALA A 423 -39.93 33.32 2.65
N ASP A 424 -40.38 34.42 2.02
CA ASP A 424 -41.76 34.54 1.56
C ASP A 424 -42.02 33.57 0.38
N PRO A 425 -42.81 32.50 0.59
CA PRO A 425 -43.02 31.50 -0.45
C PRO A 425 -43.84 32.04 -1.63
N PHE A 426 -44.68 33.04 -1.43
CA PHE A 426 -45.50 33.60 -2.50
C PHE A 426 -44.72 34.56 -3.38
N VAL A 427 -43.60 35.11 -2.92
CA VAL A 427 -42.74 35.96 -3.74
C VAL A 427 -41.61 35.14 -4.36
N TYR A 428 -40.85 34.43 -3.52
CA TYR A 428 -39.59 33.78 -3.89
C TYR A 428 -39.67 32.25 -3.96
N GLY A 429 -40.83 31.65 -3.67
CA GLY A 429 -41.01 30.20 -3.71
C GLY A 429 -40.17 29.50 -2.66
N TRP A 430 -39.25 28.64 -3.08
CA TRP A 430 -38.30 28.04 -2.15
C TRP A 430 -37.20 29.01 -1.66
N GLY A 431 -37.10 30.22 -2.20
CA GLY A 431 -36.06 31.19 -1.86
C GLY A 431 -35.05 31.36 -2.98
N LEU A 432 -33.95 32.06 -2.70
CA LEU A 432 -32.88 32.30 -3.68
C LEU A 432 -32.00 31.05 -3.85
N LEU A 433 -31.69 30.67 -5.09
CA LEU A 433 -30.78 29.58 -5.43
C LEU A 433 -29.44 29.69 -4.65
N ASP A 434 -29.05 28.61 -3.98
CA ASP A 434 -27.76 28.47 -3.30
C ASP A 434 -27.10 27.16 -3.75
N LEU A 435 -26.28 27.26 -4.79
CA LEU A 435 -25.57 26.13 -5.39
C LEU A 435 -24.48 25.60 -4.46
N GLY A 436 -23.77 26.49 -3.76
CA GLY A 436 -22.74 26.11 -2.78
C GLY A 436 -23.29 25.26 -1.64
N ARG A 437 -24.52 25.53 -1.21
CA ARG A 437 -25.24 24.67 -0.27
C ARG A 437 -25.78 23.39 -0.92
N ALA A 438 -26.33 23.45 -2.14
CA ALA A 438 -26.89 22.29 -2.83
C ALA A 438 -25.86 21.15 -3.03
N VAL A 439 -24.64 21.47 -3.47
CA VAL A 439 -23.58 20.48 -3.76
C VAL A 439 -23.05 19.74 -2.52
N ARG A 440 -23.42 20.19 -1.32
CA ARG A 440 -23.11 19.51 -0.06
C ARG A 440 -24.11 18.40 0.31
N GLY A 441 -25.10 18.14 -0.55
CA GLY A 441 -26.10 17.08 -0.39
C GLY A 441 -27.46 17.60 0.12
N PRO A 442 -28.39 16.69 0.46
CA PRO A 442 -29.72 17.07 0.95
C PRO A 442 -29.70 17.99 2.17
N VAL A 443 -30.78 18.75 2.38
CA VAL A 443 -30.94 19.69 3.49
C VAL A 443 -32.20 19.41 4.31
N GLU A 444 -33.25 18.86 3.69
CA GLU A 444 -34.50 18.54 4.37
C GLU A 444 -35.09 17.25 3.80
N PHE A 445 -35.61 16.36 4.66
CA PHE A 445 -36.37 15.18 4.25
C PHE A 445 -37.83 15.31 4.63
N GLY A 446 -38.71 14.91 3.71
CA GLY A 446 -40.16 15.02 3.90
C GLY A 446 -40.67 16.46 3.86
N ALA A 447 -39.98 17.34 3.13
CA ALA A 447 -40.44 18.69 2.87
C ALA A 447 -41.75 18.68 2.07
N ALA A 448 -42.56 19.72 2.20
CA ALA A 448 -43.89 19.77 1.57
C ALA A 448 -43.80 19.59 0.05
N GLY A 449 -44.53 18.60 -0.48
CA GLY A 449 -44.55 18.26 -1.90
C GLY A 449 -43.49 17.26 -2.36
N PHE A 450 -42.66 16.75 -1.44
CA PHE A 450 -41.69 15.68 -1.69
C PHE A 450 -42.05 14.39 -0.95
N ALA A 451 -41.39 13.30 -1.34
CA ALA A 451 -41.60 12.01 -0.69
C ALA A 451 -41.13 12.06 0.78
N PRO A 452 -41.84 11.39 1.71
CA PRO A 452 -41.42 11.34 3.12
C PRO A 452 -40.13 10.54 3.33
N VAL A 453 -39.67 9.78 2.33
CA VAL A 453 -38.44 9.00 2.38
C VAL A 453 -37.57 9.36 1.19
N PHE A 454 -36.36 9.88 1.46
CA PHE A 454 -35.35 10.10 0.45
C PHE A 454 -34.69 8.77 0.08
N ASP A 455 -35.12 8.18 -1.04
CA ASP A 455 -34.68 6.87 -1.51
C ASP A 455 -33.45 6.99 -2.42
N VAL A 456 -32.25 6.87 -1.86
CA VAL A 456 -30.99 7.02 -2.59
C VAL A 456 -30.36 5.67 -2.96
N ASP A 457 -30.13 5.44 -4.25
CA ASP A 457 -29.29 4.35 -4.75
C ASP A 457 -27.95 4.90 -5.25
N THR A 458 -26.86 4.59 -4.55
CA THR A 458 -25.54 5.09 -4.95
C THR A 458 -24.98 4.42 -6.19
N ARG A 459 -25.55 3.30 -6.67
CA ARG A 459 -25.11 2.60 -7.90
C ARG A 459 -23.60 2.30 -7.96
N GLY A 460 -22.95 2.19 -6.79
CA GLY A 460 -21.50 1.95 -6.68
C GLY A 460 -20.62 3.20 -6.57
N HIS A 461 -21.19 4.40 -6.62
CA HIS A 461 -20.48 5.66 -6.37
C HIS A 461 -20.30 5.94 -4.88
N ASP A 462 -19.16 6.51 -4.53
CA ASP A 462 -18.93 7.05 -3.20
C ASP A 462 -19.38 8.52 -3.15
N SER A 463 -19.97 8.95 -2.03
CA SER A 463 -20.53 10.30 -1.88
C SER A 463 -20.46 10.81 -0.45
N TRP A 464 -20.36 12.13 -0.31
CA TRP A 464 -20.25 12.84 0.95
C TRP A 464 -21.36 13.88 1.07
N TRP A 465 -22.15 13.79 2.14
CA TRP A 465 -23.15 14.76 2.52
C TRP A 465 -22.71 15.47 3.80
N SER A 466 -22.56 16.78 3.71
CA SER A 466 -22.02 17.62 4.79
C SER A 466 -22.98 18.68 5.31
N ASN A 467 -24.14 18.84 4.67
CA ASN A 467 -25.22 19.67 5.20
C ASN A 467 -25.82 19.07 6.48
N ASP A 468 -26.41 19.94 7.30
CA ASP A 468 -27.28 19.55 8.40
C ASP A 468 -28.68 19.26 7.84
N ILE A 469 -29.08 17.98 7.81
CA ILE A 469 -30.38 17.57 7.29
C ILE A 469 -31.45 17.62 8.37
N VAL A 470 -32.55 18.31 8.09
CA VAL A 470 -33.71 18.48 8.97
C VAL A 470 -34.97 17.81 8.41
N GLY A 471 -36.10 17.90 9.10
CA GLY A 471 -37.41 17.47 8.59
C GLY A 471 -37.97 16.21 9.26
N SER A 472 -39.22 15.89 8.94
CA SER A 472 -39.92 14.74 9.52
C SER A 472 -39.66 13.43 8.78
N GLY A 473 -39.15 13.53 7.54
CA GLY A 473 -38.88 12.39 6.67
C GLY A 473 -37.65 11.58 7.07
N GLY A 474 -37.48 10.44 6.42
CA GLY A 474 -36.38 9.50 6.59
C GLY A 474 -35.59 9.27 5.30
N MET A 475 -34.68 8.30 5.30
CA MET A 475 -33.94 7.92 4.10
C MET A 475 -33.79 6.41 3.94
N THR A 476 -33.66 5.97 2.69
CA THR A 476 -33.21 4.61 2.39
C THR A 476 -31.96 4.66 1.52
N LYS A 477 -30.88 4.04 2.00
CA LYS A 477 -29.61 3.88 1.28
C LYS A 477 -29.54 2.52 0.60
N ARG A 478 -29.38 2.53 -0.73
CA ARG A 478 -29.17 1.39 -1.62
C ARG A 478 -27.86 1.53 -2.40
N GLY A 479 -27.50 0.49 -3.14
CA GLY A 479 -26.29 0.46 -3.98
C GLY A 479 -25.02 0.19 -3.19
N ARG A 480 -23.99 -0.32 -3.87
CA ARG A 480 -22.76 -0.82 -3.23
C ARG A 480 -21.82 0.26 -2.68
N GLY A 481 -21.96 1.51 -3.12
CA GLY A 481 -21.03 2.59 -2.80
C GLY A 481 -21.18 3.12 -1.37
N LEU A 482 -20.15 3.84 -0.90
CA LEU A 482 -20.08 4.49 0.40
C LEU A 482 -20.86 5.82 0.38
N LEU A 483 -21.75 6.02 1.34
CA LEU A 483 -22.35 7.32 1.62
C LEU A 483 -21.86 7.81 2.99
N VAL A 484 -21.16 8.93 3.02
CA VAL A 484 -20.64 9.55 4.24
C VAL A 484 -21.52 10.73 4.66
N MET A 485 -21.94 10.77 5.93
CA MET A 485 -22.68 11.88 6.52
C MET A 485 -21.88 12.53 7.64
N THR A 486 -21.52 13.81 7.48
CA THR A 486 -20.72 14.56 8.47
C THR A 486 -21.52 15.64 9.21
N GLY A 487 -22.69 16.04 8.72
CA GLY A 487 -23.53 17.07 9.35
C GLY A 487 -24.16 16.64 10.68
N HIS A 488 -24.66 17.63 11.42
CA HIS A 488 -25.51 17.43 12.60
C HIS A 488 -26.97 17.29 12.17
N ASN A 489 -27.30 16.13 11.61
CA ASN A 489 -28.64 15.87 11.09
C ASN A 489 -29.63 15.62 12.23
N THR A 490 -30.79 16.27 12.14
CA THR A 490 -31.86 16.25 13.15
C THR A 490 -33.18 15.71 12.63
N TYR A 491 -33.23 15.22 11.40
CA TYR A 491 -34.41 14.56 10.85
C TYR A 491 -34.85 13.36 11.70
N THR A 492 -36.16 13.13 11.76
CA THR A 492 -36.75 12.16 12.69
C THR A 492 -37.22 10.87 12.03
N GLY A 493 -37.44 10.87 10.71
CA GLY A 493 -37.87 9.67 10.00
C GLY A 493 -36.77 8.60 9.99
N PRO A 494 -37.14 7.32 9.79
CA PRO A 494 -36.19 6.21 9.90
C PRO A 494 -35.16 6.20 8.77
N THR A 495 -33.96 5.73 9.09
CA THR A 495 -32.88 5.48 8.14
C THR A 495 -32.71 4.00 7.91
N THR A 496 -32.92 3.55 6.68
CA THR A 496 -32.74 2.13 6.30
C THR A 496 -31.52 1.98 5.39
N VAL A 497 -30.57 1.13 5.77
CA VAL A 497 -29.39 0.79 4.98
C VAL A 497 -29.60 -0.59 4.37
N LYS A 498 -30.01 -0.62 3.09
CA LYS A 498 -30.27 -1.86 2.35
C LYS A 498 -29.03 -2.42 1.66
N GLY A 499 -28.06 -1.57 1.33
CA GLY A 499 -26.87 -1.98 0.60
C GLY A 499 -25.73 -0.97 0.67
N GLY A 500 -24.51 -1.48 0.53
CA GLY A 500 -23.28 -0.68 0.62
C GLY A 500 -23.05 -0.17 2.04
N THR A 501 -22.32 0.94 2.17
CA THR A 501 -21.94 1.49 3.48
C THR A 501 -22.56 2.85 3.71
N LEU A 502 -23.16 3.05 4.89
CA LEU A 502 -23.48 4.36 5.44
C LEU A 502 -22.46 4.69 6.55
N GLY A 503 -21.58 5.65 6.29
CA GLY A 503 -20.61 6.16 7.27
C GLY A 503 -21.13 7.40 7.97
N VAL A 504 -21.45 7.31 9.26
CA VAL A 504 -21.91 8.46 10.06
C VAL A 504 -20.75 8.97 10.90
N TYR A 505 -20.27 10.18 10.60
CA TYR A 505 -19.23 10.87 11.37
C TYR A 505 -19.77 12.12 12.09
N GLY A 506 -20.93 12.62 11.66
CA GLY A 506 -21.71 13.63 12.38
C GLY A 506 -22.77 13.00 13.30
N SER A 507 -24.01 13.44 13.16
CA SER A 507 -25.14 12.94 13.95
C SER A 507 -26.34 12.61 13.06
N ILE A 508 -27.02 11.50 13.36
CA ILE A 508 -28.40 11.16 12.98
C ILE A 508 -29.17 10.68 14.24
N ALA A 509 -28.83 11.21 15.42
CA ALA A 509 -29.26 10.71 16.73
C ALA A 509 -30.78 10.60 16.93
N ARG A 510 -31.58 11.35 16.15
CA ARG A 510 -33.05 11.35 16.22
C ARG A 510 -33.71 10.37 15.25
N SER A 511 -32.94 9.74 14.36
CA SER A 511 -33.43 8.79 13.38
C SER A 511 -33.13 7.36 13.82
N ALA A 512 -34.16 6.51 13.84
CA ALA A 512 -33.99 5.07 14.06
C ALA A 512 -33.31 4.44 12.84
N VAL A 513 -32.23 3.70 13.05
CA VAL A 513 -31.41 3.08 12.01
C VAL A 513 -31.73 1.59 11.91
N ARG A 514 -32.04 1.13 10.69
CA ARG A 514 -32.11 -0.29 10.36
C ARG A 514 -31.06 -0.63 9.31
N VAL A 515 -30.19 -1.58 9.62
CA VAL A 515 -29.18 -2.10 8.69
C VAL A 515 -29.61 -3.49 8.25
N GLU A 516 -30.01 -3.63 7.00
CA GLU A 516 -30.38 -4.93 6.42
C GLU A 516 -29.13 -5.75 6.06
N ARG A 517 -29.31 -7.03 5.67
CA ARG A 517 -28.23 -8.02 5.50
C ARG A 517 -27.06 -7.52 4.64
N ASP A 518 -27.33 -6.82 3.54
CA ASP A 518 -26.31 -6.34 2.60
C ASP A 518 -25.82 -4.91 2.90
N GLY A 519 -26.34 -4.30 3.97
CA GLY A 519 -25.97 -2.98 4.45
C GLY A 519 -24.83 -3.00 5.46
N THR A 520 -24.06 -1.92 5.51
CA THR A 520 -23.03 -1.67 6.53
C THR A 520 -23.23 -0.30 7.17
N LEU A 521 -23.25 -0.24 8.50
CA LEU A 521 -23.14 1.00 9.27
C LEU A 521 -21.70 1.19 9.74
N ALA A 522 -21.12 2.35 9.46
CA ALA A 522 -19.74 2.68 9.81
C ALA A 522 -19.63 4.10 10.40
N GLY A 523 -18.43 4.45 10.86
CA GLY A 523 -18.10 5.77 11.37
C GLY A 523 -18.17 5.89 12.90
N THR A 524 -17.83 7.09 13.39
CA THR A 524 -17.63 7.38 14.82
C THR A 524 -18.58 8.47 15.33
N GLY A 525 -19.64 8.73 14.57
CA GLY A 525 -20.69 9.69 14.88
C GLY A 525 -21.72 9.13 15.86
N THR A 526 -22.87 9.80 15.92
CA THR A 526 -24.02 9.38 16.74
C THR A 526 -25.20 8.97 15.87
N VAL A 527 -25.79 7.81 16.13
CA VAL A 527 -27.03 7.31 15.53
C VAL A 527 -28.14 7.21 16.58
N GLY A 528 -29.41 7.13 16.16
CA GLY A 528 -30.52 6.85 17.07
C GLY A 528 -30.52 5.39 17.55
N SER A 529 -31.70 4.82 17.82
CA SER A 529 -31.78 3.36 18.05
C SER A 529 -31.32 2.62 16.80
N ALA A 530 -30.61 1.50 16.94
CA ALA A 530 -30.07 0.76 15.80
C ALA A 530 -30.44 -0.74 15.84
N GLU A 531 -31.01 -1.23 14.74
CA GLU A 531 -31.28 -2.64 14.48
C GLU A 531 -30.36 -3.12 13.34
N VAL A 532 -29.48 -4.07 13.62
CA VAL A 532 -28.43 -4.50 12.69
C VAL A 532 -28.58 -5.98 12.33
N ALA A 533 -29.08 -6.25 11.13
CA ALA A 533 -29.06 -7.57 10.49
C ALA A 533 -27.89 -7.73 9.50
N GLY A 534 -27.28 -6.63 9.05
CA GLY A 534 -26.06 -6.61 8.24
C GLY A 534 -24.79 -6.38 9.07
N THR A 535 -23.90 -5.54 8.56
CA THR A 535 -22.61 -5.27 9.21
C THR A 535 -22.63 -3.94 9.99
N VAL A 536 -21.99 -3.92 11.16
CA VAL A 536 -21.54 -2.69 11.82
C VAL A 536 -20.02 -2.71 11.91
N ALA A 537 -19.38 -1.62 11.51
CA ALA A 537 -17.92 -1.50 11.46
C ALA A 537 -17.52 -0.03 11.74
N PRO A 538 -17.34 0.37 13.02
CA PRO A 538 -16.93 1.73 13.37
C PRO A 538 -15.66 2.18 12.65
N GLY A 539 -14.66 1.29 12.55
CA GLY A 539 -13.50 1.43 11.65
C GLY A 539 -12.45 2.45 12.08
N ASN A 540 -12.40 2.82 13.36
CA ASN A 540 -11.40 3.74 13.91
C ASN A 540 -11.10 3.41 15.38
N PRO A 541 -10.13 2.50 15.64
CA PRO A 541 -9.82 2.05 17.00
C PRO A 541 -9.46 3.20 17.94
N GLY A 542 -10.15 3.30 19.07
CA GLY A 542 -10.02 4.40 20.03
C GLY A 542 -11.08 5.50 19.90
N ALA A 543 -11.88 5.47 18.83
CA ALA A 543 -13.10 6.27 18.70
C ALA A 543 -14.34 5.35 18.71
N ALA A 544 -15.47 5.89 19.16
CA ALA A 544 -16.69 5.12 19.33
C ALA A 544 -17.78 5.54 18.33
N LEU A 545 -18.50 4.55 17.79
CA LEU A 545 -19.84 4.76 17.24
C LEU A 545 -20.83 4.85 18.41
N ARG A 546 -21.61 5.92 18.47
CA ARG A 546 -22.56 6.16 19.56
C ARG A 546 -23.98 5.85 19.12
N VAL A 547 -24.70 5.08 19.92
CA VAL A 547 -26.11 4.74 19.74
C VAL A 547 -26.89 5.42 20.85
N ALA A 548 -27.66 6.47 20.51
CA ALA A 548 -28.41 7.26 21.49
C ALA A 548 -29.61 6.50 22.07
N GLY A 549 -30.10 5.48 21.37
CA GLY A 549 -31.20 4.62 21.79
C GLY A 549 -30.75 3.21 22.17
N ASN A 550 -31.65 2.23 21.92
CA ASN A 550 -31.33 0.81 22.10
C ASN A 550 -30.56 0.26 20.89
N TYR A 551 -29.74 -0.75 21.14
CA TYR A 551 -28.99 -1.47 20.12
C TYR A 551 -29.46 -2.92 20.04
N VAL A 552 -29.81 -3.39 18.85
CA VAL A 552 -30.13 -4.79 18.60
C VAL A 552 -29.25 -5.28 17.46
N GLN A 553 -28.49 -6.33 17.71
CA GLN A 553 -27.79 -7.04 16.65
C GLN A 553 -28.35 -8.45 16.47
N HIS A 554 -28.91 -8.69 15.30
CA HIS A 554 -29.58 -9.95 14.95
C HIS A 554 -28.56 -11.04 14.61
N THR A 555 -29.01 -12.30 14.56
CA THR A 555 -28.17 -13.49 14.37
C THR A 555 -27.32 -13.46 13.10
N GLU A 556 -27.83 -12.86 12.02
CA GLU A 556 -27.08 -12.69 10.76
C GLU A 556 -26.12 -11.49 10.77
N GLY A 557 -26.23 -10.64 11.78
CA GLY A 557 -25.43 -9.45 11.92
C GLY A 557 -23.96 -9.75 12.20
N ILE A 558 -23.10 -8.88 11.68
CA ILE A 558 -21.65 -8.95 11.90
C ILE A 558 -21.20 -7.64 12.55
N TYR A 559 -20.54 -7.72 13.71
CA TYR A 559 -19.76 -6.62 14.24
C TYR A 559 -18.29 -6.85 13.89
N VAL A 560 -17.73 -5.96 13.07
CA VAL A 560 -16.30 -5.91 12.78
C VAL A 560 -15.64 -4.91 13.74
N ALA A 561 -14.78 -5.41 14.62
CA ALA A 561 -14.03 -4.58 15.55
C ALA A 561 -12.53 -4.67 15.24
N GLY A 562 -11.92 -3.55 14.83
CA GLY A 562 -10.48 -3.45 14.64
C GLY A 562 -9.73 -3.22 15.95
N ILE A 563 -8.51 -3.75 16.05
CA ILE A 563 -7.53 -3.40 17.09
C ILE A 563 -6.46 -2.51 16.45
N SER A 564 -6.02 -1.46 17.17
CA SER A 564 -4.97 -0.56 16.70
C SER A 564 -3.64 -1.29 16.50
N GLU A 565 -2.77 -0.78 15.63
CA GLU A 565 -1.48 -1.40 15.32
C GLU A 565 -0.55 -1.51 16.56
N ASP A 566 -0.66 -0.57 17.49
CA ASP A 566 0.05 -0.58 18.78
C ASP A 566 -0.65 -1.44 19.86
N GLY A 567 -1.81 -2.02 19.51
CA GLY A 567 -2.69 -2.81 20.36
C GLY A 567 -3.34 -2.03 21.51
N SER A 568 -3.22 -0.71 21.56
CA SER A 568 -3.64 0.11 22.72
C SER A 568 -5.15 0.36 22.78
N SER A 569 -5.83 0.28 21.65
CA SER A 569 -7.27 0.50 21.54
C SER A 569 -7.94 -0.50 20.60
N SER A 570 -9.26 -0.58 20.70
CA SER A 570 -10.13 -1.26 19.73
C SER A 570 -11.20 -0.31 19.24
N ASP A 571 -11.89 -0.69 18.17
CA ASP A 571 -13.20 -0.14 17.87
C ASP A 571 -14.15 -0.36 19.04
N LEU A 572 -15.08 0.57 19.21
CA LEU A 572 -16.05 0.56 20.28
C LEU A 572 -17.43 1.00 19.76
N ILE A 573 -18.46 0.26 20.16
CA ILE A 573 -19.85 0.72 20.10
C ILE A 573 -20.27 1.16 21.52
N GLU A 574 -20.73 2.39 21.66
CA GLU A 574 -21.26 2.95 22.91
C GLU A 574 -22.77 3.14 22.79
N VAL A 575 -23.53 2.45 23.63
CA VAL A 575 -25.00 2.46 23.62
C VAL A 575 -25.51 3.12 24.89
N GLN A 576 -26.28 4.21 24.75
CA GLN A 576 -26.91 4.89 25.89
C GLN A 576 -28.10 4.10 26.45
N GLY A 577 -28.79 3.33 25.61
CA GLY A 577 -29.83 2.40 26.01
C GLY A 577 -29.28 1.01 26.40
N SER A 578 -30.15 0.01 26.24
CA SER A 578 -29.77 -1.42 26.38
C SER A 578 -29.25 -1.98 25.05
N ALA A 579 -28.41 -3.02 25.12
CA ALA A 579 -27.95 -3.76 23.95
C ALA A 579 -28.43 -5.22 23.99
N ARG A 580 -29.04 -5.71 22.91
CA ARG A 580 -29.42 -7.13 22.73
C ARG A 580 -28.64 -7.75 21.58
N ILE A 581 -27.95 -8.86 21.85
CA ILE A 581 -27.13 -9.58 20.86
C ILE A 581 -27.69 -10.99 20.66
N ASP A 582 -28.24 -11.26 19.48
CA ASP A 582 -28.95 -12.50 19.15
C ASP A 582 -28.00 -13.58 18.57
N ASN A 583 -26.90 -13.90 19.26
CA ASN A 583 -25.87 -14.83 18.76
C ASN A 583 -25.27 -14.40 17.41
N ALA A 584 -25.16 -13.09 17.19
CA ALA A 584 -24.52 -12.47 16.03
C ALA A 584 -23.01 -12.77 15.96
N THR A 585 -22.36 -12.50 14.83
CA THR A 585 -20.92 -12.73 14.68
C THR A 585 -20.10 -11.52 15.13
N LEU A 586 -19.17 -11.73 16.08
CA LEU A 586 -18.10 -10.77 16.37
C LEU A 586 -16.86 -11.16 15.55
N ARG A 587 -16.38 -10.27 14.70
CA ARG A 587 -15.17 -10.46 13.88
C ARG A 587 -14.12 -9.45 14.31
N ILE A 588 -13.04 -9.96 14.91
CA ILE A 588 -11.93 -9.12 15.34
C ILE A 588 -10.89 -9.04 14.21
N GLU A 589 -10.51 -7.83 13.85
CA GLU A 589 -9.44 -7.56 12.88
C GLU A 589 -8.23 -6.91 13.57
N GLY A 590 -7.05 -7.07 12.99
CA GLY A 590 -5.84 -6.43 13.52
C GLY A 590 -5.24 -7.11 14.76
N ILE A 591 -5.57 -8.38 15.06
CA ILE A 591 -4.91 -9.14 16.14
C ILE A 591 -3.44 -9.32 15.77
N GLY A 592 -2.57 -8.54 16.42
CA GLY A 592 -1.12 -8.62 16.33
C GLY A 592 -0.48 -8.99 17.67
N PRO A 593 0.86 -9.17 17.70
CA PRO A 593 1.59 -9.56 18.91
C PRO A 593 1.40 -8.55 20.07
N LYS A 594 1.19 -7.27 19.75
CA LYS A 594 0.93 -6.23 20.76
C LYS A 594 -0.44 -6.34 21.44
N ALA A 595 -1.36 -7.15 20.90
CA ALA A 595 -2.64 -7.43 21.53
C ALA A 595 -2.53 -8.53 22.60
N VAL A 596 -1.45 -9.31 22.62
CA VAL A 596 -1.27 -10.42 23.56
C VAL A 596 -1.30 -9.91 25.01
N ASN A 597 -2.07 -10.60 25.84
CA ASN A 597 -2.37 -10.28 27.24
C ASN A 597 -3.08 -8.94 27.45
N ARG A 598 -3.87 -8.49 26.47
CA ARG A 598 -4.71 -7.29 26.60
C ARG A 598 -6.20 -7.63 26.59
N ASP A 599 -6.96 -6.76 27.25
CA ASP A 599 -8.42 -6.76 27.29
C ASP A 599 -8.95 -5.55 26.52
N TYR A 600 -9.92 -5.77 25.65
CA TYR A 600 -10.59 -4.77 24.85
C TYR A 600 -12.06 -4.72 25.22
N ILE A 601 -12.61 -3.51 25.36
CA ILE A 601 -14.05 -3.31 25.45
C ILE A 601 -14.51 -2.95 24.05
N VAL A 602 -15.30 -3.82 23.43
CA VAL A 602 -15.79 -3.64 22.06
C VAL A 602 -17.23 -3.13 22.02
N LEU A 603 -18.01 -3.36 23.09
CA LEU A 603 -19.35 -2.84 23.25
C LEU A 603 -19.57 -2.41 24.69
N ARG A 604 -20.11 -1.20 24.89
CA ARG A 604 -20.62 -0.70 26.17
C ARG A 604 -22.10 -0.35 26.01
N ALA A 605 -22.92 -0.76 26.97
CA ALA A 605 -24.34 -0.38 27.02
C ALA A 605 -24.74 0.04 28.44
N ASP A 606 -25.15 1.30 28.60
CA ASP A 606 -25.48 1.86 29.91
C ASP A 606 -26.72 1.19 30.53
N GLY A 607 -27.67 0.75 29.69
CA GLY A 607 -28.83 -0.06 30.08
C GLY A 607 -28.56 -1.57 30.23
N GLY A 608 -27.30 -2.01 30.10
CA GLY A 608 -26.88 -3.41 30.18
C GLY A 608 -26.94 -4.16 28.84
N ILE A 609 -26.21 -5.28 28.79
CA ILE A 609 -26.07 -6.15 27.61
C ILE A 609 -26.79 -7.48 27.85
N GLN A 610 -27.66 -7.86 26.92
CA GLN A 610 -28.41 -9.12 26.91
C GLN A 610 -27.94 -10.00 25.73
N GLY A 611 -27.81 -11.31 25.97
CA GLY A 611 -27.29 -12.24 24.97
C GLY A 611 -25.77 -12.17 24.81
N SER A 612 -25.25 -12.77 23.74
CA SER A 612 -23.81 -12.85 23.47
C SER A 612 -23.55 -12.98 21.97
N TYR A 613 -22.35 -12.62 21.52
CA TYR A 613 -21.90 -12.96 20.17
C TYR A 613 -21.55 -14.46 20.10
N ALA A 614 -21.68 -15.03 18.90
CA ALA A 614 -21.18 -16.37 18.60
C ALA A 614 -19.68 -16.46 18.92
N LYS A 615 -19.25 -17.59 19.50
CA LYS A 615 -17.85 -17.80 19.90
C LYS A 615 -16.92 -17.73 18.70
N VAL A 616 -15.93 -16.83 18.77
CA VAL A 616 -14.87 -16.73 17.75
C VAL A 616 -14.04 -18.02 17.78
N PRO A 617 -13.85 -18.71 16.63
CA PRO A 617 -12.92 -19.82 16.55
C PRO A 617 -11.50 -19.33 16.86
N ASP A 618 -10.75 -20.08 17.65
CA ASP A 618 -9.35 -19.77 17.93
C ASP A 618 -8.43 -20.45 16.89
N PRO A 619 -7.79 -19.68 15.99
CA PRO A 619 -6.90 -20.26 14.99
C PRO A 619 -5.46 -20.39 15.51
N TYR A 620 -5.14 -19.91 16.70
CA TYR A 620 -3.77 -19.80 17.20
C TYR A 620 -3.37 -21.04 18.00
N LEU A 621 -2.07 -21.37 17.97
CA LEU A 621 -1.54 -22.53 18.70
C LEU A 621 -1.22 -22.24 20.17
N PHE A 622 -1.06 -20.96 20.51
CA PHE A 622 -0.47 -20.51 21.78
C PHE A 622 -1.26 -19.37 22.43
N LEU A 623 -2.42 -19.03 21.85
CA LEU A 623 -3.29 -18.00 22.35
C LEU A 623 -4.66 -18.61 22.65
N ASP A 624 -5.33 -18.02 23.63
CA ASP A 624 -6.74 -18.20 23.89
C ASP A 624 -7.45 -16.86 23.61
N LEU A 625 -8.43 -16.89 22.71
CA LEU A 625 -9.34 -15.77 22.45
C LEU A 625 -10.58 -15.89 23.36
N ASP A 626 -10.61 -15.07 24.42
CA ASP A 626 -11.72 -15.00 25.37
C ASP A 626 -12.67 -13.85 25.00
N GLN A 627 -13.97 -14.08 25.08
CA GLN A 627 -14.97 -13.07 24.81
C GLN A 627 -16.22 -13.24 25.68
N GLY A 628 -16.87 -12.13 26.01
CA GLY A 628 -18.16 -12.16 26.66
C GLY A 628 -18.40 -11.01 27.62
N VAL A 629 -19.59 -11.04 28.23
CA VAL A 629 -19.95 -10.20 29.38
C VAL A 629 -19.51 -10.93 30.64
N ARG A 630 -18.69 -10.28 31.48
CA ARG A 630 -18.29 -10.85 32.77
C ARG A 630 -19.37 -10.53 33.81
N GLY A 631 -19.79 -11.52 34.60
CA GLY A 631 -20.90 -11.38 35.54
C GLY A 631 -20.77 -10.26 36.59
N SER A 632 -19.56 -9.72 36.79
CA SER A 632 -19.31 -8.56 37.65
C SER A 632 -19.66 -7.21 37.03
N ASP A 633 -19.85 -7.14 35.70
CA ASP A 633 -20.13 -5.90 34.96
C ASP A 633 -20.96 -6.18 33.70
N PRO A 634 -22.32 -6.16 33.81
CA PRO A 634 -23.21 -6.47 32.71
C PRO A 634 -23.27 -5.38 31.62
N THR A 635 -22.53 -4.28 31.78
CA THR A 635 -22.55 -3.14 30.86
C THR A 635 -21.46 -3.21 29.78
N ARG A 636 -20.54 -4.18 29.85
CA ARG A 636 -19.36 -4.25 28.98
C ARG A 636 -19.18 -5.63 28.35
N TYR A 637 -19.13 -5.67 27.02
CA TYR A 637 -18.70 -6.84 26.28
C TYR A 637 -17.19 -6.75 26.04
N ARG A 638 -16.45 -7.76 26.50
CA ARG A 638 -15.00 -7.79 26.42
C ARG A 638 -14.53 -8.80 25.37
N PHE A 639 -13.41 -8.47 24.74
CA PHE A 639 -12.60 -9.39 23.95
C PHE A 639 -11.17 -9.36 24.53
N ALA A 640 -10.59 -10.51 24.79
CA ALA A 640 -9.26 -10.61 25.37
C ALA A 640 -8.41 -11.60 24.59
N VAL A 641 -7.16 -11.21 24.34
CA VAL A 641 -6.16 -12.08 23.73
C VAL A 641 -5.23 -12.53 24.84
N ARG A 642 -5.21 -13.82 25.17
CA ARG A 642 -4.41 -14.35 26.28
C ARG A 642 -3.36 -15.33 25.77
N ARG A 643 -2.15 -15.25 26.31
CA ARG A 643 -1.17 -16.33 26.13
C ARG A 643 -1.66 -17.56 26.87
N ASP A 644 -1.85 -18.67 26.15
CA ASP A 644 -2.26 -19.94 26.76
C ASP A 644 -1.10 -20.58 27.58
N ALA A 645 -1.36 -21.71 28.24
CA ALA A 645 -0.34 -22.42 29.02
C ALA A 645 0.55 -23.36 28.17
N THR A 646 0.29 -23.51 26.86
CA THR A 646 0.98 -24.43 25.97
C THR A 646 2.40 -23.94 25.71
N PRO A 647 3.48 -24.63 26.16
CA PRO A 647 4.84 -24.14 25.94
C PRO A 647 5.20 -24.13 24.44
N PHE A 648 5.98 -23.16 23.98
CA PHE A 648 6.47 -23.14 22.59
C PHE A 648 7.29 -24.37 22.23
N ALA A 649 7.93 -25.00 23.24
CA ALA A 649 8.70 -26.23 23.07
C ALA A 649 7.87 -27.42 22.55
N THR A 650 6.54 -27.38 22.62
CA THR A 650 5.65 -28.38 22.01
C THR A 650 5.78 -28.45 20.49
N ALA A 651 6.13 -27.34 19.84
CA ALA A 651 6.41 -27.27 18.40
C ALA A 651 7.85 -27.66 18.02
N ALA A 652 8.72 -27.91 19.01
CA ALA A 652 10.15 -28.18 18.81
C ALA A 652 10.48 -29.69 18.83
N ARG A 653 11.40 -30.12 17.96
CA ARG A 653 11.80 -31.53 17.82
C ARG A 653 13.19 -31.83 18.39
N THR A 654 14.15 -30.93 18.20
CA THR A 654 15.55 -31.14 18.61
C THR A 654 15.88 -30.40 19.91
N PRO A 655 16.95 -30.79 20.63
CA PRO A 655 17.44 -30.06 21.80
C PRO A 655 17.65 -28.55 21.56
N ASN A 656 18.35 -28.15 20.50
CA ASN A 656 18.57 -26.74 20.14
C ASN A 656 17.25 -26.01 19.87
N GLN A 657 16.30 -26.66 19.17
CA GLN A 657 14.97 -26.07 18.94
C GLN A 657 14.20 -25.85 20.25
N ARG A 658 14.23 -26.84 21.16
CA ARG A 658 13.58 -26.73 22.47
C ARG A 658 14.23 -25.66 23.34
N ALA A 659 15.55 -25.53 23.29
CA ALA A 659 16.29 -24.49 24.00
C ALA A 659 15.87 -23.08 23.54
N VAL A 660 15.77 -22.86 22.23
CA VAL A 660 15.24 -21.60 21.66
C VAL A 660 13.79 -21.37 22.09
N ALA A 661 12.92 -22.36 21.91
CA ALA A 661 11.51 -22.23 22.24
C ALA A 661 11.28 -21.91 23.72
N ALA A 662 11.99 -22.59 24.63
CA ALA A 662 11.92 -22.32 26.07
C ALA A 662 12.47 -20.93 26.44
N ALA A 663 13.50 -20.45 25.74
CA ALA A 663 13.98 -19.07 25.93
C ALA A 663 12.91 -18.06 25.49
N LEU A 664 12.21 -18.32 24.39
CA LEU A 664 11.12 -17.49 23.91
C LEU A 664 9.91 -17.52 24.85
N ASP A 665 9.58 -18.64 25.50
CA ASP A 665 8.49 -18.67 26.51
C ASP A 665 8.74 -17.71 27.69
N THR A 666 10.00 -17.35 27.94
CA THR A 666 10.38 -16.35 28.97
C THR A 666 10.64 -14.96 28.41
N ALA A 667 10.57 -14.80 27.08
CA ALA A 667 10.61 -13.51 26.43
C ALA A 667 9.22 -12.86 26.47
N GLY A 668 9.10 -11.66 25.92
CA GLY A 668 7.84 -10.94 25.83
C GLY A 668 7.64 -10.29 24.48
N VAL A 669 6.47 -9.68 24.34
CA VAL A 669 6.09 -8.89 23.16
C VAL A 669 7.17 -7.85 22.85
N GLY A 670 7.54 -7.74 21.58
CA GLY A 670 8.61 -6.85 21.09
C GLY A 670 9.94 -7.57 20.85
N VAL A 671 10.09 -8.82 21.28
CA VAL A 671 11.15 -9.71 20.78
C VAL A 671 10.64 -10.37 19.50
N ALA A 672 11.18 -9.98 18.33
CA ALA A 672 10.60 -10.41 17.05
C ALA A 672 10.46 -11.95 16.88
N PRO A 673 11.42 -12.79 17.33
CA PRO A 673 11.21 -14.24 17.39
C PRO A 673 10.02 -14.68 18.27
N TYR A 674 9.77 -14.02 19.40
CA TYR A 674 8.61 -14.27 20.26
C TYR A 674 7.32 -13.88 19.53
N ASP A 675 7.26 -12.66 18.98
CA ASP A 675 6.09 -12.11 18.29
C ASP A 675 5.63 -13.01 17.13
N VAL A 676 6.59 -13.55 16.37
CA VAL A 676 6.31 -14.51 15.30
C VAL A 676 5.80 -15.85 15.85
N THR A 677 6.35 -16.32 16.96
CA THR A 677 6.02 -17.64 17.51
C THR A 677 4.64 -17.61 18.17
N VAL A 678 4.34 -16.60 18.97
CA VAL A 678 3.07 -16.49 19.69
C VAL A 678 1.87 -16.34 18.75
N MET A 679 2.07 -15.73 17.58
CA MET A 679 1.04 -15.54 16.55
C MET A 679 0.91 -16.73 15.58
N ALA A 680 1.58 -17.85 15.84
CA ALA A 680 1.53 -19.01 14.95
C ALA A 680 0.17 -19.72 15.00
N THR A 681 -0.39 -20.02 13.82
CA THR A 681 -1.61 -20.80 13.65
C THR A 681 -1.36 -22.26 13.30
N GLN A 682 -0.09 -22.61 13.04
CA GLN A 682 0.35 -23.94 12.63
C GLN A 682 1.80 -24.17 13.01
N ALA A 683 2.12 -25.42 13.38
CA ALA A 683 3.44 -25.78 13.88
C ALA A 683 4.47 -25.89 12.74
N ASP A 684 3.98 -26.11 11.52
CA ASP A 684 4.78 -26.25 10.33
C ASP A 684 5.57 -24.97 10.04
N GLY A 685 6.90 -25.09 10.02
CA GLY A 685 7.82 -23.98 9.81
C GLY A 685 8.42 -23.38 11.08
N LEU A 686 7.81 -23.57 12.28
CA LEU A 686 8.40 -23.10 13.53
C LEU A 686 9.73 -23.80 13.84
N THR A 687 9.83 -25.11 13.58
CA THR A 687 11.09 -25.87 13.74
C THR A 687 12.25 -25.27 12.96
N ARG A 688 12.03 -24.91 11.68
CA ARG A 688 13.04 -24.22 10.85
C ARG A 688 13.40 -22.84 11.40
N ARG A 689 12.42 -22.09 11.94
CA ARG A 689 12.69 -20.78 12.56
C ARG A 689 13.53 -20.94 13.82
N PHE A 690 13.19 -21.88 14.70
CA PHE A 690 13.98 -22.17 15.89
C PHE A 690 15.42 -22.56 15.55
N ASP A 691 15.63 -23.40 14.53
CA ASP A 691 16.98 -23.71 14.00
C ASP A 691 17.74 -22.43 13.58
N ARG A 692 17.08 -21.55 12.83
CA ARG A 692 17.66 -20.27 12.37
C ARG A 692 17.95 -19.29 13.49
N TRP A 693 17.18 -19.32 14.58
CA TRP A 693 17.33 -18.42 15.72
C TRP A 693 18.28 -18.93 16.81
N SER A 694 18.70 -20.20 16.75
CA SER A 694 19.60 -20.80 17.74
C SER A 694 20.97 -20.12 17.83
N GLY A 695 21.53 -19.66 16.72
CA GLY A 695 22.92 -19.21 16.68
C GLY A 695 23.94 -20.36 16.74
N GLU A 696 23.55 -21.60 16.41
CA GLU A 696 24.43 -22.78 16.44
C GLU A 696 25.75 -22.60 15.67
N ALA A 697 25.75 -21.76 14.62
CA ALA A 697 26.94 -21.46 13.83
C ALA A 697 28.09 -20.90 14.67
N HIS A 698 27.79 -20.17 15.75
CA HIS A 698 28.80 -19.61 16.66
C HIS A 698 29.41 -20.66 17.59
N ALA A 699 28.65 -21.71 17.93
CA ALA A 699 29.18 -22.87 18.65
C ALA A 699 30.02 -23.74 17.70
N SER A 700 29.53 -24.02 16.49
CA SER A 700 30.25 -24.79 15.46
C SER A 700 31.55 -24.12 15.00
N ALA A 701 31.68 -22.80 15.13
CA ALA A 701 32.94 -22.09 14.85
C ALA A 701 34.10 -22.56 15.77
N LEU A 702 33.82 -22.97 17.02
CA LEU A 702 34.84 -23.54 17.91
C LEU A 702 35.42 -24.83 17.33
N THR A 703 34.56 -25.72 16.82
CA THR A 703 34.98 -26.93 16.10
C THR A 703 35.83 -26.60 14.87
N ALA A 704 35.45 -25.58 14.09
CA ALA A 704 36.24 -25.15 12.93
C ALA A 704 37.65 -24.67 13.33
N PHE A 705 37.78 -23.88 14.40
CA PHE A 705 39.09 -23.42 14.87
C PHE A 705 39.94 -24.58 15.42
N THR A 706 39.34 -25.52 16.15
CA THR A 706 40.04 -26.71 16.62
C THR A 706 40.52 -27.61 15.47
N MET A 707 39.72 -27.77 14.42
CA MET A 707 40.12 -28.48 13.20
C MET A 707 41.28 -27.78 12.48
N GLN A 708 41.21 -26.46 12.33
CA GLN A 708 42.28 -25.67 11.71
C GLN A 708 43.58 -25.67 12.53
N SER A 709 43.50 -25.83 13.86
CA SER A 709 44.69 -25.96 14.71
C SER A 709 45.55 -27.17 14.33
N ALA A 710 44.93 -28.25 13.82
CA ALA A 710 45.65 -29.42 13.34
C ALA A 710 46.59 -29.09 12.19
N GLN A 711 46.18 -28.23 11.25
CA GLN A 711 47.03 -27.83 10.11
C GLN A 711 48.31 -27.11 10.57
N VAL A 712 48.18 -26.25 11.57
CA VAL A 712 49.33 -25.55 12.18
C VAL A 712 50.27 -26.55 12.86
N ARG A 713 49.71 -27.47 13.66
CA ARG A 713 50.49 -28.51 14.35
C ARG A 713 51.18 -29.45 13.39
N ASP A 714 50.47 -29.98 12.41
CA ASP A 714 50.99 -30.95 11.43
C ASP A 714 52.04 -30.27 10.53
N GLY A 715 51.90 -28.96 10.25
CA GLY A 715 52.93 -28.14 9.62
C GLY A 715 54.20 -28.07 10.47
N MET A 716 54.09 -27.71 11.75
CA MET A 716 55.23 -27.64 12.68
C MET A 716 55.88 -29.00 12.93
N LEU A 717 55.11 -30.07 13.08
CA LEU A 717 55.63 -31.44 13.22
C LEU A 717 56.35 -31.89 11.95
N GLY A 718 55.82 -31.57 10.76
CA GLY A 718 56.49 -31.82 9.49
C GLY A 718 57.82 -31.07 9.37
N ARG A 719 57.89 -29.80 9.82
CA ARG A 719 59.14 -29.03 9.91
C ARG A 719 60.12 -29.66 10.91
N ALA A 720 59.66 -30.00 12.12
CA ALA A 720 60.46 -30.68 13.14
C ALA A 720 60.99 -32.05 12.69
N GLN A 721 60.22 -32.77 11.89
CA GLN A 721 60.67 -34.00 11.26
C GLN A 721 61.75 -33.72 10.21
N ALA A 722 61.54 -32.75 9.32
CA ALA A 722 62.54 -32.37 8.32
C ALA A 722 63.88 -31.94 8.95
N MET A 723 63.83 -31.24 10.10
CA MET A 723 65.01 -30.86 10.87
C MET A 723 65.85 -32.06 11.37
N GLY A 724 65.22 -33.18 11.71
CA GLY A 724 65.91 -34.38 12.21
C GLY A 724 66.56 -35.25 11.10
N ARG A 725 66.24 -35.00 9.82
CA ARG A 725 66.69 -35.82 8.67
C ARG A 725 68.15 -35.55 8.24
N GLY A 726 68.79 -34.52 8.77
CA GLY A 726 70.15 -34.11 8.38
C GLY A 726 71.30 -34.99 8.89
N TYR A 727 71.04 -36.07 9.66
CA TYR A 727 72.10 -36.77 10.40
C TYR A 727 72.19 -38.30 10.23
N GLY A 728 71.62 -38.90 9.16
CA GLY A 728 71.50 -40.37 9.13
C GLY A 728 71.46 -41.11 7.78
N ALA A 729 71.99 -40.57 6.69
CA ALA A 729 72.12 -41.31 5.42
C ALA A 729 73.57 -41.30 4.91
N GLY A 730 74.39 -42.15 5.55
CA GLY A 730 75.60 -42.81 5.04
C GLY A 730 76.50 -42.11 4.01
N SER A 731 77.53 -41.44 4.51
CA SER A 731 78.88 -41.59 3.99
C SER A 731 79.35 -43.04 4.26
N GLY A 732 79.72 -43.80 3.22
CA GLY A 732 80.19 -45.18 3.41
C GLY A 732 80.43 -46.01 2.16
N ALA A 733 81.35 -45.57 1.28
CA ALA A 733 82.24 -46.43 0.47
C ALA A 733 83.27 -45.48 -0.21
N GLY A 734 84.56 -45.45 0.11
CA GLY A 734 85.44 -46.57 0.44
C GLY A 734 86.10 -47.07 -0.85
N SER A 735 86.98 -46.27 -1.46
CA SER A 735 87.86 -46.70 -2.55
C SER A 735 89.11 -47.38 -1.98
N GLY A 736 89.31 -48.66 -2.32
CA GLY A 736 90.48 -49.45 -1.91
C GLY A 736 90.72 -50.61 -2.89
N ARG A 737 91.86 -50.53 -3.60
CA ARG A 737 92.35 -51.32 -4.75
C ARG A 737 92.74 -52.78 -4.41
N GLY A 738 92.81 -53.63 -5.45
CA GLY A 738 93.85 -54.66 -5.54
C GLY A 738 93.50 -55.96 -6.27
N GLY A 739 93.33 -55.92 -7.60
CA GLY A 739 93.42 -57.11 -8.46
C GLY A 739 94.85 -57.26 -9.02
N GLY A 740 95.37 -58.50 -9.06
CA GLY A 740 96.67 -58.80 -9.66
C GLY A 740 96.60 -58.85 -11.20
N GLY A 741 97.55 -58.18 -11.87
CA GLY A 741 97.77 -58.33 -13.32
C GLY A 741 98.36 -57.13 -14.09
N ALA A 742 99.58 -56.70 -13.71
CA ALA A 742 100.68 -56.10 -14.51
C ALA A 742 100.56 -54.78 -15.35
N SER A 743 101.48 -53.85 -15.01
CA SER A 743 102.31 -52.89 -15.81
C SER A 743 101.68 -51.89 -16.80
N ALA A 744 102.13 -50.64 -16.98
CA ALA A 744 103.10 -49.76 -16.34
C ALA A 744 102.98 -48.31 -16.93
N VAL A 745 103.62 -47.34 -16.26
CA VAL A 745 104.10 -46.01 -16.73
C VAL A 745 103.14 -44.80 -16.80
N GLY A 746 103.34 -43.86 -15.85
CA GLY A 746 103.73 -42.46 -16.10
C GLY A 746 102.68 -41.41 -16.54
N GLY A 747 102.63 -40.28 -15.82
CA GLY A 747 102.24 -38.98 -16.40
C GLY A 747 101.22 -38.14 -15.62
N ARG A 748 101.63 -36.91 -15.29
CA ARG A 748 100.92 -35.82 -14.62
C ARG A 748 99.63 -35.38 -15.36
N PHE A 749 98.64 -34.84 -14.65
CA PHE A 749 98.06 -33.47 -14.80
C PHE A 749 96.89 -33.25 -13.83
N ALA A 750 96.67 -31.99 -13.48
CA ALA A 750 95.85 -31.46 -12.40
C ALA A 750 94.45 -31.01 -12.85
N SER A 751 93.64 -30.59 -11.87
CA SER A 751 92.40 -29.78 -11.93
C SER A 751 91.16 -30.46 -12.53
N ALA A 752 89.93 -30.27 -12.03
CA ALA A 752 89.39 -29.07 -11.39
C ALA A 752 88.39 -29.41 -10.27
N GLN A 753 88.36 -28.50 -9.28
CA GLN A 753 87.30 -28.35 -8.28
C GLN A 753 85.93 -28.19 -8.95
N SER A 754 84.91 -28.84 -8.40
CA SER A 754 83.58 -28.25 -8.30
C SER A 754 83.27 -28.12 -6.81
N GLN A 755 83.33 -26.87 -6.35
CA GLN A 755 82.78 -26.43 -5.08
C GLN A 755 81.24 -26.48 -5.15
N SER A 756 80.64 -26.42 -3.96
CA SER A 756 79.21 -26.22 -3.67
C SER A 756 78.30 -27.42 -3.90
N VAL A 757 78.27 -28.29 -2.91
CA VAL A 757 76.99 -28.73 -2.39
C VAL A 757 76.98 -28.25 -0.95
N VAL A 758 76.02 -27.40 -0.59
CA VAL A 758 75.78 -26.99 0.79
C VAL A 758 75.47 -28.26 1.60
N GLN A 759 76.50 -28.84 2.20
CA GLN A 759 76.34 -29.72 3.35
C GLN A 759 75.88 -28.78 4.48
N ASP A 760 74.66 -28.99 4.98
CA ASP A 760 74.09 -28.21 6.09
C ASP A 760 74.89 -28.48 7.37
N ASP A 761 76.06 -27.87 7.46
CA ASP A 761 76.96 -27.97 8.61
C ASP A 761 76.57 -26.96 9.71
N THR A 762 75.72 -25.97 9.41
CA THR A 762 75.30 -24.94 10.39
C THR A 762 73.96 -25.22 11.06
N GLY A 763 73.07 -26.02 10.46
CA GLY A 763 71.75 -26.36 11.00
C GLY A 763 70.73 -25.21 10.99
N LYS A 764 71.01 -24.11 10.28
CA LYS A 764 70.13 -22.92 10.20
C LYS A 764 69.36 -22.90 8.89
N ALA A 765 68.05 -22.67 8.98
CA ALA A 765 67.22 -22.51 7.78
C ALA A 765 66.17 -21.41 7.97
N VAL A 766 65.80 -20.73 6.90
CA VAL A 766 64.55 -19.96 6.84
C VAL A 766 63.62 -20.61 5.84
N TRP A 767 62.31 -20.54 6.08
CA TRP A 767 61.34 -21.17 5.21
C TRP A 767 60.06 -20.35 5.08
N ALA A 768 59.41 -20.55 3.95
CA ALA A 768 58.08 -20.05 3.65
C ALA A 768 57.20 -21.23 3.25
N GLN A 769 55.97 -21.29 3.77
CA GLN A 769 55.00 -22.33 3.46
C GLN A 769 53.66 -21.67 3.14
N TYR A 770 53.15 -21.92 1.94
CA TYR A 770 51.75 -21.67 1.61
C TYR A 770 50.94 -22.94 1.93
N ALA A 771 49.83 -22.78 2.65
CA ALA A 771 48.94 -23.88 2.97
C ALA A 771 47.49 -23.50 2.70
N GLY A 772 46.74 -24.43 2.13
CA GLY A 772 45.30 -24.30 1.90
C GLY A 772 44.59 -25.57 2.32
N ALA A 773 43.42 -25.43 2.93
CA ALA A 773 42.65 -26.55 3.43
C ALA A 773 41.15 -26.36 3.28
N ARG A 774 40.47 -27.50 3.19
CA ARG A 774 39.02 -27.61 3.12
C ARG A 774 38.54 -28.67 4.09
N ASP A 775 37.67 -28.24 4.99
CA ASP A 775 37.06 -29.07 6.01
C ASP A 775 35.56 -29.23 5.71
N ARG A 776 35.05 -30.44 5.86
CA ARG A 776 33.63 -30.77 5.75
C ARG A 776 33.21 -31.56 6.98
N MET A 777 32.26 -30.98 7.71
CA MET A 777 31.67 -31.56 8.91
C MET A 777 30.20 -31.88 8.64
N SER A 778 29.78 -33.09 8.92
CA SER A 778 28.38 -33.51 8.83
C SER A 778 27.67 -33.17 10.14
N GLY A 779 26.43 -32.73 10.03
CA GLY A 779 25.57 -32.50 11.18
C GLY A 779 25.07 -33.81 11.80
N ASN A 780 24.23 -33.66 12.82
CA ASN A 780 23.45 -34.74 13.41
C ASN A 780 21.97 -34.33 13.47
N LEU A 781 21.15 -35.02 14.25
CA LEU A 781 19.72 -34.68 14.38
C LEU A 781 19.48 -33.30 15.00
N ASP A 782 20.46 -32.70 15.68
CA ASP A 782 20.30 -31.43 16.42
C ASP A 782 21.07 -30.26 15.80
N THR A 783 22.23 -30.54 15.20
CA THR A 783 23.18 -29.54 14.68
C THR A 783 23.36 -29.71 13.18
N ALA A 784 23.45 -28.62 12.43
CA ALA A 784 23.74 -28.71 11.00
C ALA A 784 25.22 -28.99 10.74
N GLY A 785 25.50 -29.53 9.55
CA GLY A 785 26.86 -29.65 9.04
C GLY A 785 27.41 -28.31 8.55
N PHE A 786 28.73 -28.21 8.47
CA PHE A 786 29.40 -27.03 7.93
C PHE A 786 30.56 -27.38 6.99
N ASP A 787 30.81 -26.48 6.05
CA ASP A 787 32.02 -26.46 5.23
C ASP A 787 32.90 -25.30 5.72
N ALA A 788 34.19 -25.55 5.94
CA ALA A 788 35.17 -24.51 6.24
C ALA A 788 36.34 -24.57 5.26
N THR A 789 36.92 -23.41 4.97
CA THR A 789 38.12 -23.30 4.13
C THR A 789 39.07 -22.31 4.76
N SER A 790 40.36 -22.61 4.73
CA SER A 790 41.44 -21.73 5.16
C SER A 790 42.55 -21.74 4.11
N SER A 791 43.18 -20.60 3.87
CA SER A 791 44.42 -20.56 3.10
C SER A 791 45.31 -19.43 3.57
N GLY A 792 46.63 -19.59 3.46
CA GLY A 792 47.54 -18.58 3.97
C GLY A 792 49.01 -18.91 3.85
N LEU A 793 49.82 -17.98 4.35
CA LEU A 793 51.27 -18.02 4.31
C LEU A 793 51.83 -18.11 5.74
N PHE A 794 52.79 -19.01 5.92
CA PHE A 794 53.58 -19.19 7.12
C PHE A 794 55.04 -18.93 6.79
N LEU A 795 55.74 -18.27 7.69
CA LEU A 795 57.17 -17.99 7.60
C LEU A 795 57.82 -18.49 8.90
N GLY A 796 59.01 -19.06 8.80
CA GLY A 796 59.72 -19.50 9.98
C GLY A 796 61.23 -19.60 9.79
N ALA A 797 61.90 -19.83 10.91
CA ALA A 797 63.34 -20.03 10.97
C ALA A 797 63.67 -21.18 11.92
N ASP A 798 64.62 -22.01 11.52
CA ASP A 798 65.14 -23.17 12.23
C ASP A 798 66.58 -22.87 12.67
N MET A 799 66.96 -23.24 13.91
CA MET A 799 68.27 -23.00 14.49
C MET A 799 68.72 -24.19 15.37
N PRO A 800 70.02 -24.54 15.38
CA PRO A 800 70.56 -25.52 16.34
C PRO A 800 70.73 -24.89 17.73
N LEU A 801 70.65 -25.71 18.79
CA LEU A 801 70.94 -25.29 20.16
C LEU A 801 72.37 -25.72 20.59
N PRO A 802 73.23 -24.80 21.08
CA PRO A 802 74.56 -25.17 21.57
C PRO A 802 74.50 -25.82 22.97
N GLY A 803 75.08 -27.01 23.15
CA GLY A 803 75.15 -27.68 24.45
C GLY A 803 76.04 -28.93 24.50
N ARG A 804 76.62 -29.22 25.68
CA ARG A 804 77.60 -30.30 25.96
C ARG A 804 77.03 -31.74 25.99
N ALA A 805 75.72 -31.93 25.80
CA ALA A 805 75.14 -33.24 25.56
C ALA A 805 75.14 -33.48 24.04
N GLY A 806 76.05 -34.32 23.54
CA GLY A 806 76.28 -34.54 22.11
C GLY A 806 75.11 -35.18 21.34
N GLY A 807 74.04 -34.42 21.08
CA GLY A 807 72.88 -34.89 20.33
C GLY A 807 71.99 -33.78 19.79
N GLY A 808 72.41 -33.09 18.72
CA GLY A 808 71.57 -32.60 17.61
C GLY A 808 70.25 -31.81 17.86
N ALA A 809 69.99 -31.22 19.03
CA ALA A 809 68.72 -30.53 19.31
C ALA A 809 68.51 -29.28 18.43
N ARG A 810 67.33 -29.15 17.83
CA ARG A 810 66.95 -28.03 16.94
C ARG A 810 65.66 -27.37 17.41
N LEU A 811 65.61 -26.03 17.31
CA LEU A 811 64.46 -25.19 17.63
C LEU A 811 64.05 -24.38 16.40
N GLY A 812 62.76 -24.25 16.17
CA GLY A 812 62.19 -23.38 15.14
C GLY A 812 61.15 -22.42 15.71
N LEU A 813 61.08 -21.23 15.13
CA LEU A 813 60.03 -20.25 15.35
C LEU A 813 59.26 -20.04 14.06
N MET A 814 57.96 -19.79 14.17
CA MET A 814 57.12 -19.45 13.01
C MET A 814 56.07 -18.41 13.33
N ALA A 815 55.70 -17.66 12.30
CA ALA A 815 54.56 -16.77 12.27
C ALA A 815 53.76 -17.00 10.98
N GLY A 816 52.44 -16.85 11.01
CA GLY A 816 51.63 -17.04 9.82
C GLY A 816 50.30 -16.32 9.85
N PHE A 817 49.79 -16.04 8.65
CA PHE A 817 48.47 -15.47 8.44
C PHE A 817 47.64 -16.39 7.55
N THR A 818 46.41 -16.67 7.96
CA THR A 818 45.44 -17.42 7.17
C THR A 818 44.12 -16.67 7.09
N SER A 819 43.48 -16.69 5.92
CA SER A 819 42.14 -16.16 5.70
C SER A 819 41.24 -17.24 5.13
N GLY A 820 39.97 -17.18 5.46
CA GLY A 820 39.03 -18.22 5.13
C GLY A 820 37.61 -17.90 5.55
N GLY A 821 36.80 -18.96 5.60
CA GLY A 821 35.42 -18.82 6.01
C GLY A 821 34.77 -20.16 6.30
N MET A 822 33.59 -20.07 6.90
CA MET A 822 32.75 -21.18 7.30
C MET A 822 31.33 -20.95 6.79
N LYS A 823 30.66 -22.00 6.33
CA LYS A 823 29.27 -21.96 5.85
C LYS A 823 28.47 -23.10 6.47
N VAL A 824 27.37 -22.75 7.13
CA VAL A 824 26.37 -23.69 7.68
C VAL A 824 25.13 -23.59 6.80
N ARG A 825 25.09 -24.39 5.73
CA ARG A 825 24.07 -24.25 4.66
C ARG A 825 22.65 -24.44 5.19
N ASP A 826 22.44 -25.47 5.99
CA ASP A 826 21.11 -25.79 6.56
C ASP A 826 20.68 -24.81 7.65
N ARG A 827 21.48 -23.77 7.94
CA ARG A 827 21.18 -22.64 8.83
C ARG A 827 21.32 -21.26 8.17
N GLY A 828 21.56 -21.22 6.85
CA GLY A 828 21.75 -19.96 6.12
C GLY A 828 22.84 -19.05 6.72
N SER A 829 23.82 -19.63 7.42
CA SER A 829 24.81 -18.89 8.20
C SER A 829 26.19 -18.95 7.53
N HIS A 830 26.92 -17.84 7.56
CA HIS A 830 28.28 -17.77 7.05
C HIS A 830 29.17 -16.90 7.93
N ALA A 831 30.44 -17.25 8.01
CA ALA A 831 31.44 -16.47 8.72
C ALA A 831 32.71 -16.32 7.87
N LYS A 832 33.30 -15.12 7.89
CA LYS A 832 34.67 -14.86 7.43
C LYS A 832 35.60 -14.90 8.64
N VAL A 833 36.74 -15.56 8.49
CA VAL A 833 37.73 -15.73 9.55
C VAL A 833 39.10 -15.31 9.04
N ASP A 834 39.72 -14.37 9.74
CA ASP A 834 41.11 -13.96 9.52
C ASP A 834 41.92 -14.35 10.76
N SER A 835 42.98 -15.13 10.59
CA SER A 835 43.74 -15.73 11.70
C SER A 835 45.24 -15.44 11.62
N TYR A 836 45.83 -15.08 12.75
CA TYR A 836 47.26 -14.82 12.93
C TYR A 836 47.83 -15.84 13.90
N THR A 837 48.89 -16.54 13.53
CA THR A 837 49.49 -17.61 14.34
C THR A 837 50.93 -17.27 14.68
N LEU A 838 51.32 -17.50 15.93
CA LEU A 838 52.71 -17.52 16.39
C LEU A 838 52.99 -18.87 17.04
N GLY A 839 54.14 -19.47 16.79
CA GLY A 839 54.50 -20.72 17.44
C GLY A 839 55.97 -21.04 17.42
N ALA A 840 56.33 -22.00 18.26
CA ALA A 840 57.67 -22.55 18.40
C ALA A 840 57.59 -24.07 18.38
N TYR A 841 58.59 -24.71 17.77
CA TYR A 841 58.67 -26.16 17.68
C TYR A 841 60.12 -26.63 17.75
N GLY A 842 60.34 -27.90 17.99
CA GLY A 842 61.69 -28.44 18.09
C GLY A 842 61.75 -29.94 17.87
N ASN A 843 62.98 -30.42 17.72
CA ASN A 843 63.31 -31.84 17.63
C ASN A 843 64.53 -32.11 18.53
N VAL A 844 64.44 -33.15 19.35
CA VAL A 844 65.52 -33.67 20.19
C VAL A 844 65.69 -35.17 19.92
N PRO A 845 66.85 -35.62 19.43
CA PRO A 845 67.18 -37.04 19.39
C PRO A 845 67.58 -37.54 20.78
N LEU A 846 66.89 -38.56 21.29
CA LEU A 846 67.23 -39.25 22.53
C LEU A 846 67.98 -40.54 22.21
N SER A 847 69.27 -40.60 22.57
CA SER A 847 70.03 -41.85 22.58
C SER A 847 69.53 -42.75 23.72
N ALA A 848 69.45 -44.07 23.49
CA ALA A 848 69.10 -45.02 24.55
C ALA A 848 70.10 -44.92 25.73
N PRO A 849 69.65 -44.90 26.99
CA PRO A 849 70.55 -45.01 28.14
C PRO A 849 71.07 -46.46 28.27
N GLY A 850 72.39 -46.65 28.22
CA GLY A 850 73.13 -47.92 28.39
C GLY A 850 73.49 -48.60 27.05
N ASP A 851 74.72 -49.01 26.74
CA ASP A 851 75.92 -49.27 27.54
C ASP A 851 77.18 -48.99 26.71
N GLY A 852 78.28 -48.65 27.37
CA GLY A 852 79.60 -48.71 26.73
C GLY A 852 79.97 -50.17 26.43
N ALA A 853 80.20 -50.50 25.16
CA ALA A 853 81.03 -51.64 24.76
C ALA A 853 81.45 -51.47 23.30
N ALA A 854 82.76 -51.29 23.10
CA ALA A 854 83.43 -51.72 21.90
C ALA A 854 83.18 -53.23 21.69
N ASP A 855 83.24 -53.67 20.44
CA ASP A 855 83.14 -55.07 19.99
C ASP A 855 81.78 -55.77 20.19
N ARG A 856 80.97 -55.76 19.13
CA ARG A 856 80.52 -56.99 18.47
C ARG A 856 79.98 -56.68 17.08
N ALA A 857 80.75 -57.13 16.09
CA ALA A 857 80.28 -57.36 14.74
C ALA A 857 79.13 -58.38 14.76
N ASP A 858 78.28 -58.27 13.74
CA ASP A 858 77.12 -59.11 13.43
C ASP A 858 75.81 -58.76 14.15
N HIS A 859 74.91 -58.17 13.35
CA HIS A 859 73.50 -57.84 13.58
C HIS A 859 73.14 -56.43 14.09
N ALA A 860 73.84 -55.39 13.59
CA ALA A 860 73.41 -54.01 13.77
C ALA A 860 72.30 -53.62 12.77
N ARG A 861 71.04 -53.95 13.08
CA ARG A 861 69.91 -53.13 12.63
C ARG A 861 70.03 -51.81 13.40
N THR A 862 70.60 -50.79 12.79
CA THR A 862 70.75 -49.46 13.38
C THR A 862 69.39 -48.83 13.62
N ALA A 863 68.81 -49.08 14.80
CA ALA A 863 67.74 -48.26 15.35
C ALA A 863 68.33 -46.88 15.64
N ALA A 864 67.95 -45.87 14.87
CA ALA A 864 68.24 -44.49 15.24
C ALA A 864 67.46 -44.17 16.52
N GLY A 865 68.10 -43.50 17.48
CA GLY A 865 67.51 -43.20 18.79
C GLY A 865 66.14 -42.50 18.70
N VAL A 866 65.35 -42.59 19.76
CA VAL A 866 63.99 -42.02 19.84
C VAL A 866 64.01 -40.55 19.45
N GLN A 867 63.26 -40.17 18.42
CA GLN A 867 63.12 -38.78 18.00
C GLN A 867 61.95 -38.15 18.73
N VAL A 868 62.20 -37.14 19.56
CA VAL A 868 61.14 -36.39 20.24
C VAL A 868 60.95 -35.05 19.55
N ARG A 869 59.76 -34.84 19.00
CA ARG A 869 59.31 -33.58 18.40
C ARG A 869 58.30 -32.93 19.31
N TYR A 870 58.35 -31.62 19.44
CA TYR A 870 57.41 -30.90 20.29
C TYR A 870 57.15 -29.51 19.74
N GLY A 871 56.07 -28.90 20.20
CA GLY A 871 55.78 -27.52 19.85
C GLY A 871 54.60 -26.94 20.61
N ALA A 872 54.51 -25.61 20.53
CA ALA A 872 53.43 -24.83 21.08
C ALA A 872 53.07 -23.69 20.11
N ALA A 873 51.78 -23.40 19.99
CA ALA A 873 51.30 -22.35 19.11
C ALA A 873 50.10 -21.62 19.72
N TYR A 874 50.00 -20.33 19.42
CA TYR A 874 48.82 -19.53 19.71
C TYR A 874 48.33 -18.86 18.42
N THR A 875 47.04 -19.02 18.13
CA THR A 875 46.36 -18.39 17.00
C THR A 875 45.32 -17.39 17.50
N TRP A 876 45.40 -16.14 17.05
CA TRP A 876 44.33 -15.15 17.19
C TRP A 876 43.40 -15.23 15.98
N HIS A 877 42.08 -15.27 16.21
CA HIS A 877 41.06 -15.30 15.16
C HIS A 877 40.17 -14.04 15.24
N GLY A 878 40.01 -13.33 14.13
CA GLY A 878 39.00 -12.30 13.93
C GLY A 878 37.86 -12.85 13.10
N VAL A 879 36.62 -12.75 13.60
CA VAL A 879 35.45 -13.36 12.97
C VAL A 879 34.40 -12.31 12.65
N SER A 880 33.89 -12.34 11.43
CA SER A 880 32.71 -11.60 10.99
C SER A 880 31.67 -12.59 10.48
N ALA A 881 30.54 -12.70 11.19
CA ALA A 881 29.52 -13.70 10.96
C ALA A 881 28.17 -13.05 10.60
N ARG A 882 27.41 -13.73 9.74
CA ARG A 882 26.02 -13.39 9.41
C ARG A 882 25.14 -14.64 9.47
N ARG A 883 23.93 -14.48 9.98
CA ARG A 883 22.93 -15.53 10.15
C ARG A 883 21.60 -15.10 9.58
N GLU A 884 21.05 -15.90 8.67
CA GLU A 884 19.69 -15.73 8.16
C GLU A 884 18.68 -16.11 9.25
N THR A 885 17.63 -15.31 9.42
CA THR A 885 16.75 -15.33 10.61
C THR A 885 15.30 -15.66 10.25
N ALA A 886 15.08 -16.43 9.18
CA ALA A 886 13.79 -16.96 8.74
C ALA A 886 12.71 -15.87 8.51
N GLY A 887 13.04 -14.88 7.66
CA GLY A 887 12.15 -13.78 7.28
C GLY A 887 12.22 -12.54 8.17
N LEU A 888 13.05 -12.57 9.22
CA LEU A 888 13.43 -11.38 9.98
C LEU A 888 14.69 -10.73 9.38
N GLU A 889 15.08 -9.58 9.92
CA GLU A 889 16.35 -8.92 9.57
C GLU A 889 17.54 -9.85 9.87
N THR A 890 18.50 -9.90 8.95
CA THR A 890 19.70 -10.75 9.07
C THR A 890 20.49 -10.36 10.32
N ALA A 891 20.88 -11.35 11.12
CA ALA A 891 21.70 -11.10 12.29
C ALA A 891 23.18 -11.03 11.91
N GLU A 892 23.88 -9.99 12.36
CA GLU A 892 25.32 -9.80 12.10
C GLU A 892 26.11 -9.75 13.41
N GLY A 893 27.27 -10.41 13.47
CA GLY A 893 28.13 -10.42 14.65
C GLY A 893 29.61 -10.31 14.30
N ARG A 894 30.37 -9.56 15.10
CA ARG A 894 31.84 -9.48 15.01
C ARG A 894 32.47 -9.81 16.35
N TYR A 895 33.43 -10.73 16.36
CA TYR A 895 34.05 -11.18 17.59
C TYR A 895 35.48 -11.69 17.40
N LYS A 896 36.18 -11.87 18.52
CA LYS A 896 37.54 -12.43 18.57
C LYS A 896 37.52 -13.80 19.24
N ALA A 897 38.34 -14.71 18.73
CA ALA A 897 38.62 -16.00 19.34
C ALA A 897 40.14 -16.24 19.38
N GLY A 898 40.57 -17.22 20.15
CA GLY A 898 41.97 -17.63 20.25
C GLY A 898 42.10 -19.13 20.44
N THR A 899 43.09 -19.75 19.82
CA THR A 899 43.40 -21.18 19.95
C THR A 899 44.82 -21.35 20.46
N ALA A 900 44.97 -21.89 21.66
CA ALA A 900 46.25 -22.33 22.20
C ALA A 900 46.41 -23.82 21.98
N GLN A 901 47.60 -24.26 21.56
CA GLN A 901 47.90 -25.69 21.48
C GLN A 901 49.33 -25.99 21.91
N VAL A 902 49.49 -27.16 22.53
CA VAL A 902 50.79 -27.77 22.88
C VAL A 902 50.75 -29.22 22.44
N PHE A 903 51.84 -29.70 21.86
CA PHE A 903 51.92 -31.06 21.34
C PHE A 903 53.34 -31.62 21.44
N ALA A 904 53.41 -32.95 21.52
CA ALA A 904 54.66 -33.71 21.47
C ALA A 904 54.44 -35.02 20.73
N GLU A 905 55.48 -35.51 20.06
CA GLU A 905 55.50 -36.74 19.29
C GLU A 905 56.83 -37.46 19.51
N ALA A 906 56.76 -38.75 19.81
CA ALA A 906 57.92 -39.63 19.86
C ALA A 906 57.87 -40.59 18.67
N GLY A 907 58.97 -40.67 17.93
CA GLY A 907 59.11 -41.55 16.76
C GLY A 907 60.34 -42.45 16.83
N LEU A 908 60.22 -43.65 16.26
CA LEU A 908 61.25 -44.68 16.24
C LEU A 908 61.65 -45.01 14.80
N PRO A 909 62.62 -44.30 14.19
CA PRO A 909 63.00 -44.53 12.79
C PRO A 909 63.83 -45.80 12.59
N TYR A 910 63.40 -46.64 11.64
CA TYR A 910 64.08 -47.87 11.21
C TYR A 910 64.49 -47.79 9.73
N ALA A 911 65.77 -47.98 9.42
CA ALA A 911 66.27 -48.03 8.05
C ALA A 911 66.06 -49.43 7.43
N LEU A 912 65.36 -49.50 6.30
CA LEU A 912 65.02 -50.71 5.55
C LEU A 912 65.34 -50.52 4.05
N GLY A 913 66.56 -50.84 3.63
CA GLY A 913 66.91 -50.99 2.20
C GLY A 913 66.56 -49.81 1.29
N GLY A 914 66.85 -48.58 1.70
CA GLY A 914 66.53 -47.34 0.95
C GLY A 914 65.22 -46.65 1.33
N VAL A 915 64.48 -47.22 2.28
CA VAL A 915 63.29 -46.62 2.90
C VAL A 915 63.50 -46.53 4.41
N THR A 916 63.14 -45.41 5.03
CA THR A 916 63.07 -45.28 6.50
C THR A 916 61.62 -45.40 6.92
N VAL A 917 61.31 -46.32 7.84
CA VAL A 917 59.97 -46.49 8.40
C VAL A 917 59.99 -46.07 9.87
N GLU A 918 59.07 -45.19 10.26
CA GLU A 918 59.01 -44.60 11.58
C GLU A 918 57.59 -44.75 12.17
N PRO A 919 57.36 -45.75 13.04
CA PRO A 919 56.21 -45.71 13.94
C PRO A 919 56.36 -44.54 14.92
N TYR A 920 55.24 -43.88 15.20
CA TYR A 920 55.20 -42.72 16.08
C TYR A 920 53.95 -42.70 16.96
N ALA A 921 54.10 -42.09 18.14
CA ALA A 921 53.03 -41.79 19.07
C ALA A 921 53.07 -40.30 19.44
N GLY A 922 51.93 -39.63 19.31
CA GLY A 922 51.80 -38.19 19.57
C GLY A 922 50.69 -37.87 20.55
N LEU A 923 50.89 -36.80 21.32
CA LEU A 923 49.90 -36.21 22.21
C LEU A 923 49.75 -34.72 21.87
N ALA A 924 48.52 -34.22 21.92
CA ALA A 924 48.24 -32.79 21.77
C ALA A 924 47.14 -32.35 22.74
N TRP A 925 47.26 -31.11 23.22
CA TRP A 925 46.21 -30.43 23.96
C TRP A 925 45.86 -29.12 23.24
N VAL A 926 44.57 -28.89 22.99
CA VAL A 926 44.06 -27.74 22.25
C VAL A 926 42.97 -27.05 23.08
N ASP A 927 43.13 -25.75 23.33
CA ASP A 927 42.17 -24.87 24.02
C ASP A 927 41.76 -23.73 23.10
N THR A 928 40.56 -23.85 22.54
CA THR A 928 39.94 -22.83 21.70
C THR A 928 38.96 -22.02 22.54
N ARG A 929 39.13 -20.70 22.60
CA ARG A 929 38.28 -19.78 23.35
C ARG A 929 37.69 -18.70 22.45
N ARG A 930 36.40 -18.43 22.57
CA ARG A 930 35.67 -17.33 21.93
C ARG A 930 35.29 -16.30 22.99
N ARG A 931 35.52 -15.01 22.72
CA ARG A 931 35.04 -13.92 23.60
C ARG A 931 33.53 -13.74 23.49
N ALA A 932 32.91 -13.16 24.52
CA ALA A 932 31.53 -12.73 24.47
C ALA A 932 31.34 -11.67 23.37
N PHE A 933 30.16 -11.65 22.74
CA PHE A 933 29.81 -10.66 21.72
C PHE A 933 28.29 -10.50 21.61
N ARG A 934 27.87 -9.48 20.86
CA ARG A 934 26.47 -9.23 20.55
C ARG A 934 26.28 -9.16 19.05
N GLU A 935 25.20 -9.73 18.56
CA GLU A 935 24.74 -9.50 17.20
C GLU A 935 23.91 -8.21 17.11
N SER A 936 23.73 -7.71 15.90
CA SER A 936 22.73 -6.71 15.52
C SER A 936 21.58 -7.36 14.73
N GLY A 937 20.43 -6.69 14.67
CA GLY A 937 19.23 -7.14 13.95
C GLY A 937 18.10 -7.65 14.87
N ASN A 938 16.90 -7.82 14.33
CA ASN A 938 15.68 -8.12 15.11
C ASN A 938 15.66 -9.49 15.83
N ALA A 939 16.50 -10.43 15.43
CA ALA A 939 16.69 -11.72 16.11
C ALA A 939 18.13 -11.87 16.65
N ALA A 940 18.76 -10.75 17.01
CA ALA A 940 20.12 -10.71 17.53
C ALA A 940 20.27 -11.50 18.84
N LEU A 941 21.40 -12.18 18.95
CA LEU A 941 21.81 -12.87 20.16
C LEU A 941 22.91 -12.10 20.90
N HIS A 942 22.86 -12.17 22.22
CA HIS A 942 24.00 -11.91 23.09
C HIS A 942 24.63 -13.24 23.45
N ALA A 943 25.85 -13.46 22.98
CA ALA A 943 26.58 -14.70 23.19
C ALA A 943 27.64 -14.50 24.28
N ASP A 944 27.61 -15.37 25.30
CA ASP A 944 28.63 -15.38 26.35
C ASP A 944 29.97 -15.86 25.81
N ALA A 945 31.04 -15.73 26.60
CA ALA A 945 32.31 -16.35 26.27
C ALA A 945 32.18 -17.88 26.31
N ALA A 946 32.82 -18.57 25.37
CA ALA A 946 32.76 -20.03 25.26
C ALA A 946 34.16 -20.60 25.04
N ALA A 947 34.38 -21.84 25.46
CA ALA A 947 35.66 -22.52 25.28
C ALA A 947 35.45 -24.01 24.98
N GLN A 948 36.34 -24.57 24.18
CA GLN A 948 36.43 -25.99 23.90
C GLN A 948 37.87 -26.45 24.14
N ARG A 949 38.02 -27.48 24.99
CA ARG A 949 39.30 -28.06 25.36
C ARG A 949 39.31 -29.53 25.00
N LEU A 950 40.23 -29.92 24.10
CA LEU A 950 40.36 -31.30 23.64
C LEU A 950 41.79 -31.78 23.80
N GLY A 951 41.92 -33.02 24.26
CA GLY A 951 43.15 -33.79 24.19
C GLY A 951 43.12 -34.69 22.97
N TYR A 952 44.27 -34.95 22.35
CA TYR A 952 44.40 -35.89 21.25
C TYR A 952 45.54 -36.86 21.51
N SER A 953 45.34 -38.13 21.18
CA SER A 953 46.41 -39.10 21.00
C SER A 953 46.45 -39.57 19.55
N THR A 954 47.63 -39.63 18.97
CA THR A 954 47.85 -40.11 17.61
C THR A 954 48.81 -41.28 17.63
N LEU A 955 48.47 -42.37 16.97
CA LEU A 955 49.38 -43.49 16.69
C LEU A 955 49.51 -43.62 15.19
N GLY A 956 50.72 -43.67 14.65
CA GLY A 956 50.88 -43.78 13.21
C GLY A 956 52.18 -44.41 12.78
N LEU A 957 52.28 -44.60 11.47
CA LEU A 957 53.42 -45.16 10.77
C LEU A 957 53.69 -44.26 9.56
N ARG A 958 54.93 -43.82 9.40
CA ARG A 958 55.36 -43.04 8.23
C ARG A 958 56.59 -43.66 7.59
N GLY A 959 56.72 -43.46 6.28
CA GLY A 959 57.80 -43.96 5.44
C GLY A 959 58.42 -42.84 4.62
N ASP A 960 59.74 -42.85 4.51
CA ASP A 960 60.52 -41.87 3.76
C ASP A 960 61.53 -42.57 2.83
N THR A 961 61.61 -42.14 1.58
CA THR A 961 62.61 -42.62 0.61
C THR A 961 63.12 -41.47 -0.24
N GLY A 962 64.29 -41.62 -0.83
CA GLY A 962 64.90 -40.57 -1.64
C GLY A 962 66.06 -41.07 -2.48
N GLY A 963 66.53 -40.20 -3.37
CA GLY A 963 67.62 -40.51 -4.28
C GLY A 963 68.16 -39.26 -4.97
N GLU A 964 69.11 -39.47 -5.88
CA GLU A 964 69.76 -38.41 -6.65
C GLU A 964 69.30 -38.45 -8.12
N MET A 965 69.08 -37.28 -8.70
CA MET A 965 68.79 -37.10 -10.13
C MET A 965 70.09 -36.96 -10.92
N LYS A 966 70.01 -37.13 -12.25
CA LYS A 966 71.19 -37.07 -13.13
C LYS A 966 71.90 -35.70 -13.16
N ASP A 967 71.21 -34.65 -12.72
CA ASP A 967 71.70 -33.27 -12.63
C ASP A 967 72.30 -32.93 -11.26
N GLY A 968 72.41 -33.90 -10.34
CA GLY A 968 72.91 -33.71 -8.97
C GLY A 968 71.85 -33.22 -7.97
N SER A 969 70.63 -32.91 -8.40
CA SER A 969 69.53 -32.57 -7.50
C SER A 969 69.06 -33.82 -6.74
N ARG A 970 68.67 -33.70 -5.47
CA ARG A 970 68.11 -34.84 -4.70
C ARG A 970 66.60 -34.76 -4.62
N TRP A 971 65.94 -35.91 -4.58
CA TRP A 971 64.50 -36.01 -4.37
C TRP A 971 64.19 -36.85 -3.12
N ALA A 972 63.09 -36.53 -2.46
CA ALA A 972 62.55 -37.30 -1.35
C ALA A 972 61.03 -37.44 -1.47
N LEU A 973 60.52 -38.62 -1.16
CA LEU A 973 59.10 -38.92 -1.05
C LEU A 973 58.80 -39.32 0.39
N HIS A 974 57.68 -38.84 0.91
CA HIS A 974 57.16 -39.19 2.22
C HIS A 974 55.72 -39.66 2.11
N ALA A 975 55.36 -40.68 2.88
CA ALA A 975 53.98 -41.15 3.00
C ALA A 975 53.72 -41.63 4.43
N GLY A 976 52.50 -41.45 4.94
CA GLY A 976 52.16 -41.86 6.29
C GLY A 976 50.68 -42.09 6.49
N ALA A 977 50.38 -42.94 7.47
CA ALA A 977 49.03 -43.17 7.95
C ALA A 977 49.02 -43.19 9.48
N GLY A 978 47.93 -42.72 10.08
CA GLY A 978 47.78 -42.73 11.52
C GLY A 978 46.32 -42.82 11.95
N TRP A 979 46.10 -43.16 13.21
CA TRP A 979 44.83 -43.09 13.89
C TRP A 979 44.92 -42.05 15.01
N ARG A 980 43.95 -41.15 15.06
CA ARG A 980 43.85 -40.09 16.07
C ARG A 980 42.57 -40.23 16.85
N HIS A 981 42.70 -40.23 18.17
CA HIS A 981 41.60 -40.26 19.13
C HIS A 981 41.49 -38.92 19.86
N ALA A 982 40.26 -38.40 20.03
CA ALA A 982 39.95 -37.15 20.72
C ALA A 982 39.31 -37.40 22.09
N TYR A 983 39.88 -36.79 23.13
CA TYR A 983 39.43 -36.86 24.52
C TYR A 983 38.76 -35.55 24.96
N GLY A 984 37.80 -35.64 25.88
CA GLY A 984 37.04 -34.51 26.39
C GLY A 984 35.68 -34.33 25.73
N ASN A 985 35.08 -33.14 25.86
CA ASN A 985 33.77 -32.86 25.26
C ASN A 985 33.93 -32.45 23.79
N ILE A 986 33.66 -33.40 22.90
CA ILE A 986 33.76 -33.23 21.45
C ILE A 986 32.66 -32.34 20.85
N ALA A 987 31.56 -32.11 21.57
CA ALA A 987 30.46 -31.23 21.14
C ALA A 987 30.63 -29.85 21.80
N PRO A 988 31.04 -28.80 21.06
CA PRO A 988 31.10 -27.47 21.64
C PRO A 988 29.69 -26.98 21.97
N ALA A 989 29.56 -26.20 23.03
CA ALA A 989 28.33 -25.51 23.38
C ALA A 989 28.62 -24.01 23.59
N ALA A 990 27.65 -23.18 23.28
CA ALA A 990 27.67 -21.75 23.56
C ALA A 990 26.38 -21.35 24.25
N ARG A 991 26.51 -20.55 25.32
CA ARG A 991 25.37 -19.88 25.94
C ARG A 991 25.05 -18.59 25.20
N VAL A 992 23.79 -18.42 24.83
CA VAL A 992 23.27 -17.26 24.11
C VAL A 992 21.95 -16.79 24.73
N ARG A 993 21.53 -15.57 24.44
CA ARG A 993 20.21 -15.04 24.81
C ARG A 993 19.72 -14.01 23.81
N PHE A 994 18.40 -13.86 23.70
CA PHE A 994 17.80 -12.73 22.97
C PHE A 994 17.90 -11.43 23.78
N ALA A 995 17.39 -10.33 23.22
CA ALA A 995 17.38 -9.02 23.90
C ALA A 995 16.64 -9.07 25.25
N GLN A 996 15.57 -9.87 25.33
CA GLN A 996 14.82 -10.17 26.55
C GLN A 996 14.64 -11.69 26.70
N GLY A 997 14.33 -12.15 27.91
CA GLY A 997 14.19 -13.56 28.25
C GLY A 997 15.48 -14.21 28.78
N ASN A 998 15.35 -15.48 29.16
CA ASN A 998 16.44 -16.26 29.73
C ASN A 998 17.48 -16.68 28.68
N GLY A 999 18.72 -16.89 29.13
CA GLY A 999 19.76 -17.50 28.30
C GLY A 999 19.56 -19.00 28.12
N PHE A 1000 20.05 -19.51 27.00
CA PHE A 1000 19.94 -20.91 26.61
C PHE A 1000 21.25 -21.40 26.00
N ASP A 1001 21.51 -22.69 26.14
CA ASP A 1001 22.70 -23.34 25.61
C ASP A 1001 22.41 -23.95 24.24
N VAL A 1002 23.33 -23.75 23.31
CA VAL A 1002 23.22 -24.24 21.94
C VAL A 1002 24.44 -25.05 21.61
N GLN A 1003 24.21 -26.27 21.14
CA GLN A 1003 25.28 -27.17 20.71
C GLN A 1003 25.70 -26.87 19.28
N GLY A 1004 27.01 -26.94 19.03
CA GLY A 1004 27.60 -26.90 17.71
C GLY A 1004 27.98 -28.29 17.22
N THR A 1005 28.38 -28.37 15.94
CA THR A 1005 28.74 -29.62 15.28
C THR A 1005 29.94 -30.27 15.99
N PRO A 1006 29.85 -31.52 16.45
CA PRO A 1006 30.90 -32.16 17.23
C PRO A 1006 32.13 -32.54 16.37
N VAL A 1007 33.32 -32.52 16.98
CA VAL A 1007 34.54 -33.09 16.38
C VAL A 1007 34.43 -34.62 16.34
N ALA A 1008 34.97 -35.27 15.31
CA ALA A 1008 35.04 -36.72 15.27
C ALA A 1008 35.92 -37.27 16.41
N ARG A 1009 35.40 -38.26 17.14
CA ARG A 1009 36.13 -38.91 18.24
C ARG A 1009 37.33 -39.70 17.73
N ASP A 1010 37.16 -40.37 16.60
CA ASP A 1010 38.17 -41.22 15.97
C ASP A 1010 38.35 -40.82 14.51
N ALA A 1011 39.59 -40.60 14.08
CA ALA A 1011 39.90 -40.24 12.70
C ALA A 1011 41.15 -40.94 12.18
N MET A 1012 41.12 -41.33 10.92
CA MET A 1012 42.30 -41.75 10.17
C MET A 1012 43.03 -40.53 9.62
N LEU A 1013 44.35 -40.49 9.77
CA LEU A 1013 45.24 -39.49 9.20
C LEU A 1013 45.98 -40.12 8.03
N LEU A 1014 46.09 -39.37 6.93
CA LEU A 1014 46.87 -39.74 5.76
C LEU A 1014 47.79 -38.58 5.40
N GLU A 1015 49.02 -38.89 5.04
CA GLU A 1015 50.03 -37.92 4.66
C GLU A 1015 50.78 -38.41 3.44
N ALA A 1016 51.05 -37.52 2.50
CA ALA A 1016 51.88 -37.80 1.34
C ALA A 1016 52.60 -36.53 0.91
N GLY A 1017 53.80 -36.64 0.36
CA GLY A 1017 54.43 -35.52 -0.29
C GLY A 1017 55.79 -35.82 -0.86
N ALA A 1018 56.30 -34.81 -1.56
CA ALA A 1018 57.51 -34.88 -2.34
C ALA A 1018 58.35 -33.62 -2.09
N SER A 1019 59.67 -33.77 -2.10
CA SER A 1019 60.60 -32.66 -2.00
C SER A 1019 61.74 -32.82 -2.97
N VAL A 1020 62.23 -31.69 -3.50
CA VAL A 1020 63.43 -31.60 -4.33
C VAL A 1020 64.42 -30.67 -3.65
N TYR A 1021 65.68 -31.08 -3.61
CA TYR A 1021 66.81 -30.33 -3.05
C TYR A 1021 67.70 -29.90 -4.20
N THR A 1022 68.01 -28.61 -4.28
CA THR A 1022 68.90 -28.05 -5.29
C THR A 1022 70.34 -27.95 -4.75
N ASP A 1023 71.30 -27.93 -5.66
CA ASP A 1023 72.73 -27.66 -5.43
C ASP A 1023 73.00 -26.39 -4.60
N ARG A 1024 72.14 -25.37 -4.73
CA ARG A 1024 72.21 -24.07 -4.03
C ARG A 1024 71.66 -24.03 -2.59
N GLY A 1025 71.47 -25.17 -1.92
CA GLY A 1025 70.99 -25.19 -0.53
C GLY A 1025 69.50 -24.83 -0.36
N MET A 1026 68.68 -25.03 -1.40
CA MET A 1026 67.23 -24.80 -1.37
C MET A 1026 66.46 -26.12 -1.41
N ARG A 1027 65.39 -26.26 -0.59
CA ARG A 1027 64.42 -27.35 -0.68
C ARG A 1027 63.05 -26.81 -1.09
N LEU A 1028 62.46 -27.39 -2.13
CA LEU A 1028 61.08 -27.16 -2.53
C LEU A 1028 60.25 -28.39 -2.20
N GLY A 1029 59.11 -28.21 -1.54
CA GLY A 1029 58.23 -29.29 -1.08
C GLY A 1029 56.78 -29.09 -1.49
N LEU A 1030 56.11 -30.20 -1.81
CA LEU A 1030 54.67 -30.29 -1.96
C LEU A 1030 54.16 -31.41 -1.05
N GLY A 1031 53.16 -31.09 -0.24
CA GLY A 1031 52.58 -32.04 0.70
C GLY A 1031 51.06 -32.01 0.69
N TYR A 1032 50.47 -33.17 0.94
CA TYR A 1032 49.05 -33.38 1.11
C TYR A 1032 48.81 -34.10 2.43
N THR A 1033 47.87 -33.58 3.23
CA THR A 1033 47.39 -34.26 4.44
C THR A 1033 45.88 -34.38 4.39
N ALA A 1034 45.37 -35.50 4.90
CA ALA A 1034 43.95 -35.73 5.03
C ALA A 1034 43.61 -36.31 6.40
N GLN A 1035 42.51 -35.85 6.98
CA GLN A 1035 41.88 -36.46 8.13
C GLN A 1035 40.50 -36.95 7.73
N LEU A 1036 40.26 -38.24 7.89
CA LEU A 1036 39.05 -38.92 7.45
C LEU A 1036 38.39 -39.62 8.64
N ALA A 1037 37.14 -39.27 8.91
CA ALA A 1037 36.33 -39.87 9.95
C ALA A 1037 34.87 -39.98 9.49
N ARG A 1038 34.07 -40.75 10.24
CA ARG A 1038 32.62 -40.76 10.04
C ARG A 1038 32.07 -39.38 10.39
N GLY A 1039 31.60 -38.65 9.37
CA GLY A 1039 31.01 -37.32 9.53
C GLY A 1039 32.01 -36.16 9.59
N ALA A 1040 33.32 -36.38 9.43
CA ALA A 1040 34.31 -35.30 9.34
C ALA A 1040 35.39 -35.64 8.31
N GLN A 1041 35.68 -34.70 7.42
CA GLN A 1041 36.75 -34.81 6.43
C GLN A 1041 37.52 -33.50 6.38
N SER A 1042 38.84 -33.57 6.45
CA SER A 1042 39.74 -32.43 6.24
C SER A 1042 40.77 -32.80 5.20
N HIS A 1043 41.02 -31.91 4.25
CA HIS A 1043 42.01 -32.06 3.21
C HIS A 1043 42.84 -30.79 3.15
N ALA A 1044 44.16 -30.92 3.27
CA ALA A 1044 45.08 -29.80 3.18
C ALA A 1044 46.18 -30.06 2.15
N LEU A 1045 46.49 -29.02 1.38
CA LEU A 1045 47.62 -28.98 0.45
C LEU A 1045 48.60 -27.90 0.94
N LYS A 1046 49.88 -28.25 0.97
CA LYS A 1046 50.96 -27.33 1.34
C LYS A 1046 52.04 -27.31 0.28
N ALA A 1047 52.60 -26.13 0.05
CA ALA A 1047 53.77 -25.90 -0.77
C ALA A 1047 54.78 -25.10 0.06
N ASP A 1048 56.01 -25.58 0.14
CA ASP A 1048 57.02 -24.95 0.98
C ASP A 1048 58.37 -24.79 0.28
N ALA A 1049 59.07 -23.71 0.62
CA ALA A 1049 60.42 -23.41 0.18
C ALA A 1049 61.30 -23.17 1.41
N VAL A 1050 62.48 -23.77 1.41
CA VAL A 1050 63.46 -23.72 2.51
C VAL A 1050 64.79 -23.29 1.96
N TRP A 1051 65.39 -22.30 2.60
CA TRP A 1051 66.75 -21.85 2.32
C TRP A 1051 67.62 -22.21 3.53
N MET A 1052 68.63 -23.05 3.29
CA MET A 1052 69.57 -23.54 4.29
C MET A 1052 70.88 -22.73 4.16
N PHE A 1053 71.47 -22.34 5.29
CA PHE A 1053 72.62 -21.41 5.34
C PHE A 1053 73.84 -21.97 6.03
#